data_AF-A0AAN7KJ70-F1
#
_entry.id   AF-A0AAN7KJ70-F1
#
_cell.length_a   1.000
_cell.length_b   1.000
_cell.length_c   1.000
_cell.angle_alpha   90.00
_cell.angle_beta   90.00
_cell.angle_gamma   90.00
#
_symmetry.space_group_name_H-M   'P 1'
#
loop_
_entity.id
_entity.type
_entity.pdbx_description
1 polymer ?
#
loop_
_entity_poly.entity_id
_entity_poly.type
_entity_poly.pdbx_seq_one_letter_code
_entity_poly.pdbx_strand_id
1 'polypeptide(L)'
;MAAASGLVRRGSDVAVPSAVKRPTAGRCTHLSCRWIGSGERKGEELRGREGRLEAFFFNNGVAIGLQLEISGYKYDALHPFLPITALSIRLHTQYLGGSSESIPSFRICCSRQAFSVSAFKKGQPRPPFEKVAEGGERKGKGEMTIKPTVRIADRKLIVKERTILAGVPDNVIANSGPVDGVFIGAAFDEENSRQVLPLGTLQDVRFMACFRFKLWWMAQKMGDKGSEIPLETQFLLVETKDGSLLESDDGNEENKIVYTVFLPLIEGPFRACLQGNERDELELCLESGDCETKASSFTHSLFIHAGTDPFKAISDAIRAVKFHLKTFRQRHEKKLPGIVDYFGWCTWDAFYQEVTQEGVEAGLASLEYGGTPPKFVIIDDGWQSVGGDPEEEKPLMRLMGIKENSKFQKKDDPALGIKSIVDIAKEKHGLKYVYVWHAITGYWGGVRPGEYGSLMKYPMISKGVMENEPTWKNDALAVQGLGLVNLKEVYRFYNELHNYLASAGIDGVKVDVQCILETLGAALGGRVELTRQYHQALDASVARNFPDNGCIACMSHNTDALYCSKQTAVVRASDDFYPRDPMSHTIHIAAVAYNSVFLGEFMQPDWDMFHSVHAAAEYHASARAISGGPIYVR
;
A
#
# COMPACT_ATOMS: atom_id res chain seq x y z
N MET A 1 -29.58 -27.87 60.14
CA MET A 1 -28.99 -28.58 61.29
C MET A 1 -27.56 -28.93 60.91
N ALA A 2 -26.60 -28.11 61.39
CA ALA A 2 -25.52 -28.47 62.33
C ALA A 2 -24.33 -29.18 61.63
N ALA A 3 -23.24 -28.46 61.31
CA ALA A 3 -22.06 -28.14 62.15
C ALA A 3 -21.12 -29.37 62.30
N ALA A 4 -19.78 -29.32 62.24
CA ALA A 4 -18.82 -28.34 62.76
C ALA A 4 -17.42 -28.56 62.09
N SER A 5 -16.65 -27.54 61.69
CA SER A 5 -15.57 -26.82 62.40
C SER A 5 -14.23 -27.55 62.59
N GLY A 6 -13.14 -26.93 62.13
CA GLY A 6 -11.76 -27.24 62.50
C GLY A 6 -10.79 -26.16 62.00
N LEU A 7 -10.36 -25.27 62.90
CA LEU A 7 -9.53 -24.09 62.67
C LEU A 7 -8.25 -24.22 63.50
N VAL A 8 -7.03 -24.18 62.91
CA VAL A 8 -5.79 -23.69 63.58
C VAL A 8 -4.81 -23.13 62.54
N ARG A 9 -4.29 -21.93 62.83
CA ARG A 9 -3.30 -21.11 62.12
C ARG A 9 -1.84 -21.55 62.36
N ARG A 10 -0.97 -21.28 61.37
CA ARG A 10 0.42 -20.71 61.39
C ARG A 10 0.89 -20.77 59.92
N GLY A 11 1.36 -19.76 59.22
CA GLY A 11 2.10 -18.55 59.59
C GLY A 11 3.50 -18.66 58.97
N SER A 12 3.69 -18.12 57.76
CA SER A 12 5.01 -17.70 57.24
C SER A 12 4.86 -16.93 55.93
N ASP A 13 5.22 -15.65 56.02
CA ASP A 13 5.34 -14.64 54.97
C ASP A 13 6.31 -15.03 53.86
N VAL A 14 5.98 -14.73 52.59
CA VAL A 14 6.96 -14.24 51.60
C VAL A 14 6.28 -13.21 50.70
N ALA A 15 6.94 -12.05 50.61
CA ALA A 15 6.51 -10.83 49.97
C ALA A 15 6.40 -10.91 48.43
N VAL A 16 5.46 -10.14 47.91
CA VAL A 16 5.30 -9.78 46.48
C VAL A 16 6.26 -8.62 46.16
N PRO A 17 7.08 -8.71 45.09
CA PRO A 17 7.60 -7.53 44.42
C PRO A 17 6.79 -7.24 43.15
N SER A 18 6.24 -6.04 43.14
CA SER A 18 5.59 -5.34 42.05
C SER A 18 6.50 -5.04 40.85
N ALA A 19 5.85 -4.95 39.67
CA ALA A 19 6.23 -4.17 38.49
C ALA A 19 7.43 -4.66 37.64
N VAL A 20 7.12 -5.44 36.59
CA VAL A 20 7.98 -5.60 35.42
C VAL A 20 7.77 -4.41 34.48
N LYS A 21 8.85 -3.66 34.23
CA LYS A 21 8.92 -2.55 33.27
C LYS A 21 8.74 -3.06 31.84
N ARG A 22 7.99 -2.30 31.02
CA ARG A 22 7.82 -2.48 29.56
C ARG A 22 9.19 -2.46 28.85
N PRO A 23 9.45 -3.28 27.81
CA PRO A 23 10.58 -3.07 26.92
C PRO A 23 10.28 -1.89 25.99
N THR A 24 11.19 -0.94 25.92
CA THR A 24 11.23 0.11 24.88
C THR A 24 11.70 -0.51 23.57
N ALA A 25 10.99 -0.24 22.47
CA ALA A 25 11.34 -0.65 21.11
C ALA A 25 12.75 -0.15 20.71
N GLY A 26 13.69 -1.06 20.45
CA GLY A 26 14.99 -0.75 19.87
C GLY A 26 14.90 -0.64 18.35
N ARG A 27 15.55 0.37 17.76
CA ARG A 27 15.70 0.52 16.30
C ARG A 27 16.80 -0.41 15.80
N CYS A 28 16.57 -1.06 14.66
CA CYS A 28 17.60 -1.78 13.92
C CYS A 28 18.49 -0.78 13.18
N THR A 29 19.81 -0.92 13.31
CA THR A 29 20.81 -0.03 12.70
C THR A 29 21.85 -0.88 11.96
N HIS A 30 21.83 -0.80 10.63
CA HIS A 30 22.77 -1.37 9.64
C HIS A 30 22.54 -2.79 9.10
N LEU A 31 22.61 -2.87 7.78
CA LEU A 31 22.65 -4.05 6.92
C LEU A 31 23.93 -3.94 6.06
N SER A 32 24.74 -4.98 5.97
CA SER A 32 25.85 -5.06 5.01
C SER A 32 25.75 -6.35 4.19
N CYS A 33 25.74 -6.24 2.86
CA CYS A 33 25.78 -7.37 1.94
C CYS A 33 27.06 -7.32 1.12
N ARG A 34 27.74 -8.46 0.94
CA ARG A 34 28.96 -8.56 0.12
C ARG A 34 28.85 -9.72 -0.87
N TRP A 35 29.12 -9.45 -2.14
CA TRP A 35 29.26 -10.45 -3.21
C TRP A 35 30.75 -10.63 -3.50
N ILE A 36 31.24 -11.88 -3.55
CA ILE A 36 32.61 -12.22 -3.96
C ILE A 36 32.55 -13.18 -5.18
N GLY A 37 33.27 -12.89 -6.26
CA GLY A 37 33.40 -13.78 -7.44
C GLY A 37 34.54 -13.40 -8.40
N SER A 38 35.10 -14.37 -9.15
CA SER A 38 36.25 -14.19 -10.07
C SER A 38 36.19 -15.05 -11.36
N GLY A 39 36.69 -14.52 -12.50
CA GLY A 39 37.08 -15.23 -13.77
C GLY A 39 36.06 -15.18 -14.94
N GLU A 40 36.33 -14.65 -16.14
CA GLU A 40 37.12 -15.03 -17.36
C GLU A 40 36.39 -15.90 -18.44
N ARG A 41 36.48 -15.53 -19.73
CA ARG A 41 35.66 -16.03 -20.88
C ARG A 41 36.43 -17.01 -21.78
N LYS A 42 35.82 -18.17 -22.13
CA LYS A 42 36.17 -19.00 -23.30
C LYS A 42 34.93 -19.64 -23.93
N GLY A 43 34.66 -19.32 -25.20
CA GLY A 43 33.75 -20.08 -26.10
C GLY A 43 32.24 -19.85 -25.94
N GLU A 44 31.47 -20.21 -26.99
CA GLU A 44 30.02 -19.98 -27.19
C GLU A 44 29.09 -20.90 -26.35
N GLU A 45 29.49 -21.26 -25.12
CA GLU A 45 28.60 -21.92 -24.15
C GLU A 45 28.59 -21.12 -22.83
N LEU A 46 27.44 -20.57 -22.43
CA LEU A 46 27.24 -19.94 -21.13
C LEU A 46 26.76 -20.97 -20.10
N ARG A 47 27.68 -21.51 -19.30
CA ARG A 47 27.33 -22.19 -18.03
C ARG A 47 27.14 -21.16 -16.91
N GLY A 48 26.04 -21.25 -16.16
CA GLY A 48 25.78 -20.41 -14.98
C GLY A 48 26.82 -20.61 -13.87
N ARG A 49 27.22 -19.49 -13.24
CA ARG A 49 28.33 -19.36 -12.27
C ARG A 49 27.90 -19.76 -10.85
N GLU A 50 28.84 -20.28 -10.06
CA GLU A 50 28.68 -20.41 -8.60
C GLU A 50 28.77 -19.02 -7.95
N GLY A 51 27.85 -18.72 -7.03
CA GLY A 51 27.81 -17.46 -6.31
C GLY A 51 27.47 -17.69 -4.84
N ARG A 52 28.15 -16.93 -3.96
CA ARG A 52 27.94 -16.94 -2.51
C ARG A 52 27.41 -15.58 -2.06
N LEU A 53 26.29 -15.58 -1.34
CA LEU A 53 25.73 -14.40 -0.66
C LEU A 53 25.87 -14.60 0.85
N GLU A 54 26.55 -13.68 1.52
CA GLU A 54 26.66 -13.65 2.98
C GLU A 54 25.90 -12.42 3.50
N ALA A 55 24.94 -12.64 4.40
CA ALA A 55 24.22 -11.61 5.13
C ALA A 55 24.40 -11.79 6.64
N PHE A 56 24.76 -10.73 7.35
CA PHE A 56 24.92 -10.75 8.80
C PHE A 56 23.86 -9.84 9.46
N PHE A 57 23.16 -10.38 10.46
CA PHE A 57 22.19 -9.66 11.27
C PHE A 57 22.70 -9.55 12.70
N PHE A 58 22.52 -8.38 13.32
CA PHE A 58 22.79 -8.21 14.75
C PHE A 58 21.48 -7.90 15.48
N ASN A 59 21.07 -8.78 16.39
CA ASN A 59 19.93 -8.56 17.28
C ASN A 59 20.36 -8.84 18.72
N ASN A 60 20.20 -7.87 19.62
CA ASN A 60 20.56 -7.98 21.04
C ASN A 60 21.98 -8.52 21.30
N GLY A 61 22.97 -8.08 20.51
CA GLY A 61 24.37 -8.51 20.66
C GLY A 61 24.69 -9.90 20.09
N VAL A 62 23.72 -10.57 19.46
CA VAL A 62 23.91 -11.85 18.77
C VAL A 62 24.02 -11.62 17.27
N ALA A 63 25.11 -12.09 16.68
CA ALA A 63 25.31 -12.13 15.23
C ALA A 63 24.66 -13.40 14.65
N ILE A 64 23.75 -13.23 13.69
CA ILE A 64 23.15 -14.32 12.91
C ILE A 64 23.67 -14.19 11.47
N GLY A 65 24.50 -15.14 11.04
CA GLY A 65 24.97 -15.23 9.66
C GLY A 65 24.01 -16.09 8.82
N LEU A 66 23.61 -15.57 7.66
CA LEU A 66 22.81 -16.26 6.66
C LEU A 66 23.66 -16.43 5.40
N GLN A 67 23.95 -17.68 5.05
CA GLN A 67 24.75 -18.02 3.89
C GLN A 67 23.87 -18.70 2.84
N LEU A 68 23.89 -18.16 1.62
CA LEU A 68 23.22 -18.71 0.44
C LEU A 68 24.28 -19.10 -0.59
N GLU A 69 24.33 -20.39 -0.93
CA GLU A 69 25.13 -20.91 -2.03
C GLU A 69 24.21 -21.31 -3.19
N ILE A 70 24.56 -20.84 -4.40
CA ILE A 70 23.80 -21.07 -5.62
C ILE A 70 24.70 -21.77 -6.63
N SER A 71 24.27 -22.93 -7.15
CA SER A 71 24.99 -23.69 -8.18
C SER A 71 24.08 -24.18 -9.31
N GLY A 72 24.49 -23.96 -10.57
CA GLY A 72 23.98 -24.63 -11.77
C GLY A 72 22.72 -24.02 -12.41
N TYR A 73 22.88 -23.30 -13.55
CA TYR A 73 21.77 -22.94 -14.45
C TYR A 73 22.20 -23.05 -15.92
N LYS A 74 21.26 -23.43 -16.81
CA LYS A 74 21.35 -23.33 -18.27
C LYS A 74 20.21 -22.45 -18.80
N TYR A 75 20.50 -21.57 -19.75
CA TYR A 75 19.52 -20.76 -20.48
C TYR A 75 19.27 -21.34 -21.88
N ASP A 76 18.02 -21.34 -22.33
CA ASP A 76 17.65 -21.54 -23.74
C ASP A 76 16.95 -20.28 -24.26
N ALA A 77 17.35 -19.79 -25.43
CA ALA A 77 17.08 -18.42 -25.89
C ALA A 77 15.79 -18.28 -26.72
N LEU A 78 15.00 -19.34 -26.89
CA LEU A 78 13.85 -19.35 -27.82
C LEU A 78 12.47 -19.54 -27.17
N HIS A 79 12.38 -19.79 -25.85
CA HIS A 79 11.10 -19.89 -25.14
C HIS A 79 11.22 -19.36 -23.69
N PRO A 80 10.57 -18.24 -23.31
CA PRO A 80 10.72 -17.65 -21.97
C PRO A 80 9.94 -18.37 -20.85
N PHE A 81 9.26 -19.48 -21.15
CA PHE A 81 8.45 -20.23 -20.19
C PHE A 81 8.66 -21.74 -20.35
N LEU A 82 9.76 -22.30 -19.79
CA LEU A 82 9.95 -23.70 -19.36
C LEU A 82 11.35 -23.82 -18.67
N PRO A 83 11.62 -24.87 -17.88
CA PRO A 83 11.97 -24.77 -16.46
C PRO A 83 13.46 -24.65 -16.15
N ILE A 84 13.78 -24.08 -14.98
CA ILE A 84 15.04 -24.33 -14.27
C ILE A 84 15.03 -25.79 -13.81
N THR A 85 15.83 -26.65 -14.43
CA THR A 85 16.06 -28.01 -13.96
C THR A 85 17.08 -27.97 -12.81
N ALA A 86 16.55 -28.13 -11.59
CA ALA A 86 17.24 -28.26 -10.31
C ALA A 86 17.91 -26.98 -9.75
N LEU A 87 17.26 -26.40 -8.73
CA LEU A 87 17.88 -25.48 -7.79
C LEU A 87 18.10 -26.22 -6.46
N SER A 88 19.37 -26.35 -6.03
CA SER A 88 19.69 -26.82 -4.68
C SER A 88 19.94 -25.60 -3.79
N ILE A 89 19.14 -25.44 -2.73
CA ILE A 89 19.32 -24.41 -1.71
C ILE A 89 19.73 -25.13 -0.43
N ARG A 90 20.90 -24.79 0.13
CA ARG A 90 21.30 -25.19 1.48
C ARG A 90 21.35 -23.96 2.37
N LEU A 91 20.60 -23.99 3.47
CA LEU A 91 20.65 -23.01 4.55
C LEU A 91 21.60 -23.52 5.64
N HIS A 92 22.57 -22.69 6.03
CA HIS A 92 23.39 -22.91 7.21
C HIS A 92 23.23 -21.73 8.17
N THR A 93 22.79 -22.03 9.39
CA THR A 93 22.78 -21.10 10.52
C THR A 93 24.01 -21.38 11.38
N GLN A 94 24.92 -20.40 11.50
CA GLN A 94 26.02 -20.48 12.45
C GLN A 94 25.86 -19.41 13.53
N TYR A 95 25.89 -19.86 14.79
CA TYR A 95 26.02 -19.00 15.97
C TYR A 95 27.50 -18.70 16.21
N LEU A 96 27.90 -17.44 16.15
CA LEU A 96 29.27 -17.01 16.46
C LEU A 96 29.32 -16.45 17.89
N GLY A 97 29.92 -17.23 18.82
CA GLY A 97 30.37 -16.76 20.14
C GLY A 97 30.06 -17.71 21.30
N GLY A 98 31.09 -18.22 21.97
CA GLY A 98 31.00 -19.14 23.12
C GLY A 98 31.71 -18.66 24.40
N SER A 99 31.46 -19.44 25.46
CA SER A 99 32.12 -19.63 26.78
C SER A 99 32.06 -18.58 27.92
N SER A 100 31.55 -19.11 29.04
CA SER A 100 31.61 -18.86 30.50
C SER A 100 32.55 -17.84 31.18
N GLU A 101 32.05 -17.40 32.36
CA GLU A 101 32.69 -16.80 33.57
C GLU A 101 32.57 -15.26 33.80
N SER A 102 32.79 -14.86 35.06
CA SER A 102 31.99 -13.97 35.94
C SER A 102 32.47 -12.52 36.20
N ILE A 103 31.50 -11.58 36.41
CA ILE A 103 31.33 -10.41 37.36
C ILE A 103 32.63 -9.66 37.86
N PRO A 104 32.78 -8.29 37.94
CA PRO A 104 31.89 -7.32 38.65
C PRO A 104 31.79 -5.81 38.22
N SER A 105 30.66 -5.20 38.64
CA SER A 105 30.31 -3.79 39.02
C SER A 105 31.23 -2.56 38.79
N PHE A 106 30.65 -1.38 38.41
CA PHE A 106 30.42 -0.17 39.26
C PHE A 106 29.92 1.09 38.45
N ARG A 107 28.89 1.78 39.00
CA ARG A 107 28.56 3.26 39.19
C ARG A 107 29.10 4.34 38.21
N ILE A 108 28.50 5.51 37.91
CA ILE A 108 27.53 6.44 38.56
C ILE A 108 27.11 7.57 37.55
N CYS A 109 25.95 8.24 37.83
CA CYS A 109 25.48 9.60 37.45
C CYS A 109 25.47 10.13 36.00
N CYS A 110 24.31 10.65 35.56
CA CYS A 110 24.14 12.12 35.45
C CYS A 110 22.67 12.58 35.42
N SER A 111 22.52 13.87 35.68
CA SER A 111 21.40 14.63 36.26
C SER A 111 20.19 14.94 35.36
N ARG A 112 19.03 15.11 36.02
CA ARG A 112 17.86 15.82 35.49
C ARG A 112 18.11 17.33 35.47
N GLN A 113 17.74 18.00 34.38
CA GLN A 113 17.30 19.39 34.40
C GLN A 113 16.06 19.55 33.53
N ALA A 114 15.04 20.18 34.11
CA ALA A 114 13.83 20.65 33.47
C ALA A 114 13.97 22.14 33.18
N PHE A 115 13.39 22.61 32.08
CA PHE A 115 13.10 24.03 31.87
C PHE A 115 11.72 24.19 31.21
N SER A 116 11.00 25.22 31.67
CA SER A 116 9.64 25.61 31.27
C SER A 116 9.59 27.09 30.86
N VAL A 117 8.46 27.48 30.24
CA VAL A 117 7.92 28.86 30.04
C VAL A 117 8.52 29.56 28.79
N SER A 118 7.82 30.32 27.92
CA SER A 118 6.50 31.01 27.88
C SER A 118 6.08 31.35 26.44
N ALA A 119 4.79 31.65 26.32
CA ALA A 119 4.05 32.30 25.23
C ALA A 119 4.71 33.49 24.50
N PHE A 120 4.39 33.64 23.21
CA PHE A 120 4.60 34.86 22.43
C PHE A 120 3.26 35.47 21.97
N LYS A 121 3.10 36.76 22.26
CA LYS A 121 1.96 37.62 21.88
C LYS A 121 2.15 38.23 20.48
N LYS A 122 1.02 38.46 19.82
CA LYS A 122 0.82 39.23 18.58
C LYS A 122 1.29 40.69 18.70
N GLY A 123 1.87 41.22 17.63
CA GLY A 123 2.05 42.65 17.39
C GLY A 123 1.73 43.01 15.94
N GLN A 124 0.92 44.05 15.73
CA GLN A 124 0.54 44.66 14.45
C GLN A 124 1.46 45.87 14.10
N PRO A 125 1.41 46.41 12.86
CA PRO A 125 2.55 47.06 12.19
C PRO A 125 2.60 48.59 12.33
N ARG A 126 3.75 49.19 11.98
CA ARG A 126 3.99 50.65 11.85
C ARG A 126 4.53 51.00 10.43
N PRO A 127 4.36 52.26 9.97
CA PRO A 127 4.22 52.65 8.54
C PRO A 127 5.57 52.96 7.83
N PRO A 128 5.58 53.23 6.51
CA PRO A 128 6.80 53.26 5.72
C PRO A 128 7.52 54.62 5.80
N PHE A 129 8.85 54.59 5.85
CA PHE A 129 9.69 55.77 5.74
C PHE A 129 10.25 55.92 4.32
N GLU A 130 10.36 57.19 3.92
CA GLU A 130 10.64 57.71 2.59
C GLU A 130 12.03 57.40 2.03
N LYS A 131 12.11 57.49 0.70
CA LYS A 131 13.32 57.41 -0.13
C LYS A 131 14.31 58.51 0.23
N VAL A 132 15.57 58.12 0.46
CA VAL A 132 16.74 58.99 0.23
C VAL A 132 17.61 58.28 -0.80
N ALA A 133 17.85 58.99 -1.91
CA ALA A 133 18.72 58.57 -2.98
C ALA A 133 20.16 59.01 -2.65
N GLU A 134 21.09 58.07 -2.56
CA GLU A 134 22.52 58.35 -2.68
C GLU A 134 23.14 57.32 -3.62
N GLY A 135 23.77 57.85 -4.67
CA GLY A 135 24.48 57.09 -5.69
C GLY A 135 25.74 56.46 -5.12
N GLY A 136 25.91 55.17 -5.41
CA GLY A 136 27.14 54.45 -5.18
C GLY A 136 27.19 53.24 -6.11
N GLU A 137 28.12 53.28 -7.06
CA GLU A 137 28.42 52.18 -7.97
C GLU A 137 28.68 50.89 -7.19
N ARG A 138 27.77 49.91 -7.28
CA ARG A 138 28.01 48.53 -6.85
C ARG A 138 28.26 47.69 -8.09
N LYS A 139 29.53 47.28 -8.25
CA LYS A 139 29.96 46.14 -9.05
C LYS A 139 28.99 44.98 -8.83
N GLY A 140 28.54 44.38 -9.94
CA GLY A 140 27.57 43.30 -9.98
C GLY A 140 27.93 42.19 -8.99
N LYS A 141 27.12 42.05 -7.94
CA LYS A 141 26.97 40.78 -7.27
C LYS A 141 26.23 39.89 -8.26
N GLY A 142 26.94 38.94 -8.86
CA GLY A 142 26.30 37.83 -9.55
C GLY A 142 25.26 37.24 -8.60
N GLU A 143 24.01 37.31 -9.01
CA GLU A 143 22.90 36.67 -8.33
C GLU A 143 23.23 35.17 -8.34
N MET A 144 23.64 34.61 -7.20
CA MET A 144 23.82 33.16 -7.08
C MET A 144 22.44 32.52 -7.14
N THR A 145 21.93 32.32 -8.34
CA THR A 145 20.72 31.55 -8.59
C THR A 145 21.08 30.09 -8.34
N ILE A 146 20.62 29.54 -7.22
CA ILE A 146 20.70 28.10 -6.96
C ILE A 146 19.92 27.43 -8.08
N LYS A 147 20.63 26.69 -8.95
CA LYS A 147 19.99 25.93 -10.02
C LYS A 147 19.07 24.88 -9.38
N PRO A 148 17.79 24.79 -9.78
CA PRO A 148 16.91 23.72 -9.32
C PRO A 148 17.51 22.35 -9.62
N THR A 149 17.36 21.41 -8.69
CA THR A 149 17.88 20.04 -8.85
C THR A 149 17.24 19.34 -10.03
N VAL A 150 15.94 19.57 -10.27
CA VAL A 150 15.16 19.06 -11.39
C VAL A 150 14.72 20.24 -12.25
N ARG A 151 15.02 20.23 -13.55
CA ARG A 151 14.66 21.31 -14.48
C ARG A 151 14.40 20.79 -15.89
N ILE A 152 13.59 21.52 -16.64
CA ILE A 152 13.46 21.35 -18.09
C ILE A 152 14.25 22.47 -18.78
N ALA A 153 15.19 22.10 -19.63
CA ALA A 153 15.99 23.03 -20.44
C ALA A 153 16.42 22.35 -21.74
N ASP A 154 16.50 23.10 -22.84
CA ASP A 154 16.94 22.59 -24.14
C ASP A 154 16.21 21.30 -24.58
N ARG A 155 14.89 21.25 -24.35
CA ARG A 155 14.03 20.08 -24.60
C ARG A 155 14.50 18.80 -23.88
N LYS A 156 15.08 18.95 -22.69
CA LYS A 156 15.54 17.86 -21.84
C LYS A 156 15.03 18.02 -20.42
N LEU A 157 14.64 16.91 -19.80
CA LEU A 157 14.45 16.82 -18.35
C LEU A 157 15.80 16.48 -17.73
N ILE A 158 16.34 17.42 -16.96
CA ILE A 158 17.67 17.35 -16.37
C ILE A 158 17.56 17.23 -14.85
N VAL A 159 18.24 16.24 -14.27
CA VAL A 159 18.37 16.05 -12.82
C VAL A 159 19.84 16.03 -12.45
N LYS A 160 20.29 16.99 -11.61
CA LYS A 160 21.71 17.14 -11.23
C LYS A 160 22.66 17.06 -12.43
N GLU A 161 22.32 17.78 -13.51
CA GLU A 161 23.04 17.82 -14.80
C GLU A 161 23.01 16.52 -15.64
N ARG A 162 22.23 15.51 -15.23
CA ARG A 162 22.00 14.28 -16.00
C ARG A 162 20.70 14.40 -16.78
N THR A 163 20.72 14.03 -18.06
CA THR A 163 19.50 14.00 -18.88
C THR A 163 18.75 12.70 -18.60
N ILE A 164 17.52 12.79 -18.11
CA ILE A 164 16.64 11.62 -17.91
C ILE A 164 15.71 11.43 -19.09
N LEU A 165 15.15 12.53 -19.60
CA LEU A 165 14.31 12.53 -20.81
C LEU A 165 14.90 13.49 -21.84
N ALA A 166 15.02 13.03 -23.09
CA ALA A 166 15.40 13.84 -24.23
C ALA A 166 14.20 14.08 -25.16
N GLY A 167 14.16 15.21 -25.84
CA GLY A 167 13.10 15.53 -26.80
C GLY A 167 11.79 16.00 -26.17
N VAL A 168 11.82 16.50 -24.93
CA VAL A 168 10.66 17.06 -24.21
C VAL A 168 9.94 18.08 -25.11
N PRO A 169 8.64 17.90 -25.41
CA PRO A 169 7.89 18.84 -26.24
C PRO A 169 7.74 20.24 -25.64
N ASP A 170 7.55 21.25 -26.50
CA ASP A 170 7.44 22.65 -26.08
C ASP A 170 6.11 22.97 -25.37
N ASN A 171 5.09 22.12 -25.54
CA ASN A 171 3.80 22.24 -24.85
C ASN A 171 3.80 21.61 -23.45
N VAL A 172 4.93 21.08 -22.97
CA VAL A 172 5.12 20.67 -21.57
C VAL A 172 5.34 21.90 -20.70
N ILE A 173 4.56 22.00 -19.62
CA ILE A 173 4.61 23.12 -18.67
C ILE A 173 5.37 22.67 -17.42
N ALA A 174 6.38 23.44 -17.00
CA ALA A 174 7.12 23.21 -15.75
C ALA A 174 6.83 24.33 -14.75
N ASN A 175 6.27 23.96 -13.59
CA ASN A 175 5.98 24.86 -12.49
C ASN A 175 6.89 24.57 -11.29
N SER A 176 7.27 25.63 -10.57
CA SER A 176 8.17 25.52 -9.42
C SER A 176 7.59 24.62 -8.33
N GLY A 177 8.37 23.63 -7.91
CA GLY A 177 8.13 22.84 -6.70
C GLY A 177 9.09 23.22 -5.57
N PRO A 178 9.24 22.37 -4.53
CA PRO A 178 10.38 22.44 -3.62
C PRO A 178 11.71 22.42 -4.40
N VAL A 179 12.82 22.86 -3.80
CA VAL A 179 14.15 22.96 -4.47
C VAL A 179 14.54 21.68 -5.24
N ASP A 180 14.14 20.53 -4.70
CA ASP A 180 14.45 19.20 -5.24
C ASP A 180 13.34 18.59 -6.11
N GLY A 181 12.33 19.35 -6.53
CA GLY A 181 11.26 18.83 -7.36
C GLY A 181 10.53 19.87 -8.21
N VAL A 182 9.78 19.37 -9.20
CA VAL A 182 9.08 20.19 -10.19
C VAL A 182 7.70 19.59 -10.46
N PHE A 183 6.71 20.46 -10.65
CA PHE A 183 5.39 20.07 -11.14
C PHE A 183 5.36 20.21 -12.65
N ILE A 184 4.91 19.17 -13.33
CA ILE A 184 4.81 19.07 -14.78
C ILE A 184 3.33 19.01 -15.16
N GLY A 185 2.95 19.81 -16.15
CA GLY A 185 1.66 19.79 -16.81
C GLY A 185 1.84 19.89 -18.33
N ALA A 186 0.75 20.18 -19.04
CA ALA A 186 0.76 20.31 -20.49
C ALA A 186 -0.42 21.14 -21.01
N ALA A 187 -0.22 21.75 -22.17
CA ALA A 187 -1.29 22.36 -22.96
C ALA A 187 -1.54 21.58 -24.25
N PHE A 188 -2.80 21.48 -24.65
CA PHE A 188 -3.31 20.79 -25.82
C PHE A 188 -4.17 21.75 -26.64
N ASP A 189 -4.22 21.55 -27.96
CA ASP A 189 -4.99 22.41 -28.86
C ASP A 189 -6.50 22.22 -28.72
N GLU A 190 -6.93 21.01 -28.34
CA GLU A 190 -8.34 20.64 -28.19
C GLU A 190 -8.64 20.09 -26.80
N GLU A 191 -9.86 20.34 -26.32
CA GLU A 191 -10.36 19.75 -25.07
C GLU A 191 -10.77 18.29 -25.27
N ASN A 192 -10.32 17.41 -24.39
CA ASN A 192 -10.69 16.00 -24.43
C ASN A 192 -10.83 15.42 -23.02
N SER A 193 -11.60 14.33 -22.89
CA SER A 193 -11.71 13.53 -21.66
C SER A 193 -10.52 12.59 -21.46
N ARG A 194 -9.74 12.39 -22.53
CA ARG A 194 -8.49 11.65 -22.52
C ARG A 194 -7.42 12.39 -23.34
N GLN A 195 -6.29 12.69 -22.71
CA GLN A 195 -5.11 13.27 -23.37
C GLN A 195 -3.90 12.36 -23.16
N VAL A 196 -3.06 12.21 -24.19
CA VAL A 196 -1.78 11.49 -24.09
C VAL A 196 -0.69 12.37 -24.66
N LEU A 197 0.40 12.53 -23.90
CA LEU A 197 1.52 13.36 -24.27
C LEU A 197 2.85 12.62 -24.07
N PRO A 198 3.68 12.44 -25.10
CA PRO A 198 5.07 12.02 -24.91
C PRO A 198 5.84 13.11 -24.15
N LEU A 199 6.44 12.74 -23.02
CA LEU A 199 7.31 13.60 -22.22
C LEU A 199 8.77 13.59 -22.71
N GLY A 200 9.14 12.62 -23.55
CA GLY A 200 10.47 12.45 -24.13
C GLY A 200 11.01 11.02 -24.01
N THR A 201 12.11 10.75 -24.69
CA THR A 201 12.79 9.45 -24.70
C THR A 201 13.65 9.28 -23.45
N LEU A 202 13.52 8.15 -22.75
CA LEU A 202 14.37 7.81 -21.60
C LEU A 202 15.83 7.59 -22.03
N GLN A 203 16.79 8.06 -21.23
CA GLN A 203 18.22 8.02 -21.56
C GLN A 203 19.05 7.45 -20.40
N ASP A 204 19.83 6.39 -20.66
CA ASP A 204 20.84 5.85 -19.74
C ASP A 204 20.37 5.65 -18.29
N VAL A 205 19.16 5.13 -18.13
CA VAL A 205 18.54 4.91 -16.82
C VAL A 205 18.12 3.45 -16.62
N ARG A 206 17.96 3.05 -15.37
CA ARG A 206 17.15 1.88 -15.02
C ARG A 206 15.98 2.31 -14.16
N PHE A 207 14.85 1.60 -14.25
CA PHE A 207 13.65 1.96 -13.52
C PHE A 207 13.03 0.80 -12.75
N MET A 208 12.21 1.17 -11.77
CA MET A 208 11.18 0.34 -11.18
C MET A 208 9.84 1.07 -11.30
N ALA A 209 8.86 0.44 -11.92
CA ALA A 209 7.50 0.93 -12.07
C ALA A 209 6.55 0.10 -11.20
N CYS A 210 5.64 0.75 -10.49
CA CYS A 210 4.43 0.13 -9.96
C CYS A 210 3.25 0.51 -10.87
N PHE A 211 2.65 -0.49 -11.50
CA PHE A 211 1.63 -0.31 -12.53
C PHE A 211 0.42 -1.21 -12.28
N ARG A 212 -0.76 -0.80 -12.74
CA ARG A 212 -1.97 -1.61 -12.59
C ARG A 212 -2.08 -2.66 -13.68
N PHE A 213 -1.82 -3.92 -13.34
CA PHE A 213 -1.99 -5.05 -14.28
C PHE A 213 -3.43 -5.58 -14.32
N LYS A 214 -4.26 -5.18 -13.35
CA LYS A 214 -5.71 -5.39 -13.27
C LYS A 214 -6.36 -4.11 -12.75
N LEU A 215 -7.67 -3.95 -12.89
CA LEU A 215 -8.40 -2.79 -12.35
C LEU A 215 -8.07 -2.55 -10.85
N TRP A 216 -8.00 -3.65 -10.09
CA TRP A 216 -7.87 -3.67 -8.64
C TRP A 216 -6.44 -3.56 -8.13
N TRP A 217 -5.47 -4.07 -8.90
CA TRP A 217 -4.17 -4.48 -8.38
C TRP A 217 -3.00 -3.91 -9.16
N MET A 218 -1.95 -3.58 -8.40
CA MET A 218 -0.65 -3.25 -8.96
C MET A 218 0.29 -4.44 -8.94
N ALA A 219 1.25 -4.41 -9.84
CA ALA A 219 2.47 -5.19 -9.83
C ALA A 219 3.66 -4.28 -10.12
N GLN A 220 4.84 -4.87 -10.12
CA GLN A 220 6.10 -4.19 -10.37
C GLN A 220 6.71 -4.61 -11.72
N LYS A 221 7.40 -3.68 -12.36
CA LYS A 221 8.25 -3.94 -13.53
C LYS A 221 9.57 -3.22 -13.36
N MET A 222 10.66 -3.88 -13.69
CA MET A 222 11.98 -3.29 -13.80
C MET A 222 12.43 -3.36 -15.25
N GLY A 223 13.19 -2.35 -15.67
CA GLY A 223 13.69 -2.23 -17.03
C GLY A 223 14.65 -1.06 -17.18
N ASP A 224 15.08 -0.83 -18.42
CA ASP A 224 15.98 0.27 -18.79
C ASP A 224 15.56 1.01 -20.07
N LYS A 225 14.42 0.63 -20.65
CA LYS A 225 13.86 1.23 -21.87
C LYS A 225 12.49 1.84 -21.64
N GLY A 226 12.20 2.95 -22.30
CA GLY A 226 10.88 3.58 -22.20
C GLY A 226 9.75 2.68 -22.68
N SER A 227 9.97 1.89 -23.73
CA SER A 227 9.00 0.91 -24.25
C SER A 227 8.63 -0.20 -23.27
N GLU A 228 9.45 -0.43 -22.23
CA GLU A 228 9.19 -1.44 -21.20
C GLU A 228 8.32 -0.92 -20.06
N ILE A 229 8.04 0.39 -20.01
CA ILE A 229 7.19 0.99 -18.97
C ILE A 229 5.74 0.58 -19.24
N PRO A 230 5.09 -0.18 -18.34
CA PRO A 230 3.75 -0.68 -18.60
C PRO A 230 2.71 0.43 -18.60
N LEU A 231 1.59 0.17 -19.28
CA LEU A 231 0.38 0.97 -19.18
C LEU A 231 -0.09 1.04 -17.73
N GLU A 232 -0.75 2.15 -17.36
CA GLU A 232 -1.26 2.38 -16.00
C GLU A 232 -0.15 2.40 -14.92
N THR A 233 1.06 2.85 -15.27
CA THR A 233 2.13 3.09 -14.29
C THR A 233 1.74 4.27 -13.39
N GLN A 234 1.64 4.02 -12.09
CA GLN A 234 1.18 5.00 -11.09
C GLN A 234 2.31 5.57 -10.25
N PHE A 235 3.46 4.92 -10.28
CA PHE A 235 4.66 5.30 -9.57
C PHE A 235 5.86 4.76 -10.34
N LEU A 236 6.82 5.64 -10.63
CA LEU A 236 8.03 5.28 -11.35
C LEU A 236 9.24 5.84 -10.59
N LEU A 237 10.15 4.94 -10.23
CA LEU A 237 11.43 5.25 -9.62
C LEU A 237 12.52 5.01 -10.66
N VAL A 238 13.24 6.06 -11.03
CA VAL A 238 14.32 6.02 -12.00
C VAL A 238 15.65 6.16 -11.27
N GLU A 239 16.59 5.29 -11.57
CA GLU A 239 17.95 5.38 -11.09
C GLU A 239 18.88 5.79 -12.24
N THR A 240 19.63 6.87 -12.01
CA THR A 240 20.72 7.30 -12.88
C THR A 240 22.06 7.02 -12.20
N LYS A 241 23.00 6.42 -12.95
CA LYS A 241 24.40 6.31 -12.55
C LYS A 241 25.21 7.38 -13.27
N ASP A 242 26.31 7.81 -12.66
CA ASP A 242 27.20 8.76 -13.30
C ASP A 242 27.77 8.18 -14.61
N GLY A 243 27.45 8.83 -15.72
CA GLY A 243 27.99 8.51 -17.04
C GLY A 243 29.32 9.21 -17.27
N SER A 244 30.34 8.96 -16.43
CA SER A 244 31.74 9.20 -16.81
C SER A 244 32.71 8.45 -15.90
N LEU A 245 33.58 7.65 -16.51
CA LEU A 245 34.82 7.10 -15.96
C LEU A 245 35.83 8.21 -15.65
N LEU A 246 35.49 9.14 -14.77
CA LEU A 246 36.47 10.04 -14.16
C LEU A 246 36.26 9.97 -12.66
N GLU A 247 37.23 9.33 -12.02
CA GLU A 247 37.37 9.19 -10.59
C GLU A 247 37.14 10.56 -9.92
N SER A 248 36.12 10.66 -9.06
CA SER A 248 36.09 11.74 -8.09
C SER A 248 37.17 11.44 -7.07
N ASP A 249 38.21 12.28 -7.02
CA ASP A 249 39.39 12.20 -6.13
C ASP A 249 39.06 12.13 -4.62
N ASP A 250 37.78 12.25 -4.23
CA ASP A 250 37.35 12.35 -2.84
C ASP A 250 36.75 11.06 -2.25
N GLY A 251 36.84 9.91 -2.93
CA GLY A 251 36.61 8.58 -2.33
C GLY A 251 35.21 8.31 -1.75
N ASN A 252 34.23 9.20 -1.96
CA ASN A 252 32.90 9.10 -1.37
C ASN A 252 31.90 8.52 -2.39
N GLU A 253 31.75 7.19 -2.39
CA GLU A 253 30.89 6.41 -3.28
C GLU A 253 29.40 6.83 -3.24
N GLU A 254 28.93 7.48 -2.18
CA GLU A 254 27.52 7.85 -1.96
C GLU A 254 26.97 8.92 -2.93
N ASN A 255 27.83 9.69 -3.63
CA ASN A 255 27.40 10.76 -4.54
C ASN A 255 27.12 10.30 -5.99
N LYS A 256 27.31 9.02 -6.33
CA LYS A 256 27.24 8.55 -7.74
C LYS A 256 25.83 8.26 -8.24
N ILE A 257 24.92 7.85 -7.36
CA ILE A 257 23.57 7.41 -7.75
C ILE A 257 22.54 8.48 -7.40
N VAL A 258 21.67 8.80 -8.36
CA VAL A 258 20.56 9.71 -8.14
C VAL A 258 19.27 9.00 -8.51
N TYR A 259 18.36 8.96 -7.55
CA TYR A 259 17.01 8.44 -7.69
C TYR A 259 16.07 9.57 -8.03
N THR A 260 15.27 9.38 -9.07
CA THR A 260 14.24 10.33 -9.51
C THR A 260 12.89 9.65 -9.45
N VAL A 261 12.00 10.19 -8.63
CA VAL A 261 10.63 9.74 -8.43
C VAL A 261 9.72 10.52 -9.37
N PHE A 262 8.88 9.81 -10.11
CA PHE A 262 7.81 10.34 -10.94
C PHE A 262 6.47 9.90 -10.34
N LEU A 263 5.65 10.87 -9.95
CA LEU A 263 4.33 10.68 -9.36
C LEU A 263 3.27 11.34 -10.23
N PRO A 264 2.57 10.58 -11.08
CA PRO A 264 1.33 11.02 -11.70
C PRO A 264 0.31 11.42 -10.63
N LEU A 265 -0.33 12.56 -10.83
CA LEU A 265 -1.21 13.20 -9.86
C LEU A 265 -2.67 13.25 -10.34
N ILE A 266 -3.52 13.74 -9.45
CA ILE A 266 -4.88 14.18 -9.79
C ILE A 266 -4.85 15.70 -9.98
N GLU A 267 -5.39 16.19 -11.08
CA GLU A 267 -5.58 17.62 -11.36
C GLU A 267 -7.04 17.85 -11.77
N GLY A 268 -7.81 18.50 -10.88
CA GLY A 268 -9.25 18.64 -11.05
C GLY A 268 -9.94 17.27 -11.14
N PRO A 269 -10.80 17.04 -12.15
CA PRO A 269 -11.47 15.74 -12.34
C PRO A 269 -10.62 14.71 -13.10
N PHE A 270 -9.38 15.04 -13.46
CA PHE A 270 -8.49 14.15 -14.22
C PHE A 270 -7.50 13.45 -13.31
N ARG A 271 -7.25 12.18 -13.63
CA ARG A 271 -6.19 11.39 -13.02
C ARG A 271 -5.12 11.10 -14.08
N ALA A 272 -3.86 11.24 -13.67
CA ALA A 272 -2.72 10.92 -14.51
C ALA A 272 -2.16 9.51 -14.27
N CYS A 273 -1.65 8.86 -15.32
CA CYS A 273 -0.68 7.76 -15.25
C CYS A 273 0.46 7.95 -16.26
N LEU A 274 1.47 7.10 -16.14
CA LEU A 274 2.54 6.95 -17.11
C LEU A 274 2.36 5.67 -17.91
N GLN A 275 2.96 5.69 -19.10
CA GLN A 275 3.14 4.51 -19.94
C GLN A 275 4.35 4.68 -20.87
N GLY A 276 4.86 3.58 -21.39
CA GLY A 276 5.84 3.56 -22.47
C GLY A 276 5.20 3.48 -23.86
N ASN A 277 5.95 3.82 -24.90
CA ASN A 277 5.58 3.58 -26.29
C ASN A 277 6.72 2.93 -27.10
N GLU A 278 6.43 2.56 -28.35
CA GLU A 278 7.38 1.87 -29.24
C GLU A 278 8.63 2.69 -29.60
N ARG A 279 8.64 4.00 -29.31
CA ARG A 279 9.77 4.92 -29.57
C ARG A 279 10.62 5.17 -28.32
N ASP A 280 10.47 4.34 -27.29
CA ASP A 280 11.13 4.49 -25.99
C ASP A 280 10.79 5.83 -25.28
N GLU A 281 9.66 6.43 -25.63
CA GLU A 281 9.17 7.64 -24.97
C GLU A 281 8.35 7.29 -23.73
N LEU A 282 8.54 8.07 -22.67
CA LEU A 282 7.64 8.09 -21.51
C LEU A 282 6.44 8.98 -21.86
N GLU A 283 5.23 8.47 -21.77
CA GLU A 283 4.00 9.21 -22.01
C GLU A 283 3.25 9.52 -20.71
N LEU A 284 2.68 10.72 -20.63
CA LEU A 284 1.71 11.12 -19.61
C LEU A 284 0.30 10.96 -20.17
N CYS A 285 -0.50 10.11 -19.52
CA CYS A 285 -1.90 9.87 -19.85
C CYS A 285 -2.79 10.55 -18.82
N LEU A 286 -3.75 11.35 -19.26
CA LEU A 286 -4.68 12.10 -18.42
C LEU A 286 -6.11 11.68 -18.77
N GLU A 287 -6.86 11.18 -17.80
CA GLU A 287 -8.22 10.67 -18.03
C GLU A 287 -9.19 11.15 -16.95
N SER A 288 -10.36 11.63 -17.35
CA SER A 288 -11.46 12.02 -16.44
C SER A 288 -12.43 10.89 -16.12
N GLY A 289 -12.45 9.83 -16.93
CA GLY A 289 -13.42 8.74 -16.83
C GLY A 289 -14.86 9.14 -17.18
N ASP A 290 -15.06 10.30 -17.82
CA ASP A 290 -16.36 10.79 -18.28
C ASP A 290 -16.19 11.57 -19.59
N CYS A 291 -16.88 11.15 -20.66
CA CYS A 291 -16.73 11.74 -21.99
C CYS A 291 -17.11 13.23 -22.05
N GLU A 292 -17.97 13.68 -21.14
CA GLU A 292 -18.40 15.09 -21.05
C GLU A 292 -17.47 15.94 -20.19
N THR A 293 -16.62 15.31 -19.37
CA THR A 293 -15.63 16.03 -18.56
C THR A 293 -14.33 16.16 -19.34
N LYS A 294 -14.15 17.31 -20.01
CA LYS A 294 -13.04 17.59 -20.92
C LYS A 294 -12.15 18.73 -20.43
N ALA A 295 -10.87 18.68 -20.78
CA ALA A 295 -9.92 19.77 -20.56
C ALA A 295 -8.79 19.72 -21.60
N SER A 296 -8.14 20.87 -21.80
CA SER A 296 -7.01 21.06 -22.72
C SER A 296 -5.76 21.63 -22.04
N SER A 297 -5.80 21.96 -20.75
CA SER A 297 -4.67 22.56 -20.06
C SER A 297 -4.54 22.04 -18.63
N PHE A 298 -3.31 21.68 -18.30
CA PHE A 298 -2.89 21.08 -17.04
C PHE A 298 -1.58 21.71 -16.61
N THR A 299 -1.39 21.91 -15.32
CA THR A 299 -0.26 22.67 -14.77
C THR A 299 0.57 21.85 -13.79
N HIS A 300 0.05 20.74 -13.25
CA HIS A 300 0.69 19.98 -12.19
C HIS A 300 0.24 18.51 -12.15
N SER A 301 -0.04 17.91 -13.29
CA SER A 301 -0.51 16.52 -13.39
C SER A 301 0.57 15.46 -13.14
N LEU A 302 1.85 15.84 -13.05
CA LEU A 302 2.96 14.96 -12.70
C LEU A 302 3.91 15.70 -11.76
N PHE A 303 4.35 15.05 -10.68
CA PHE A 303 5.40 15.58 -9.82
C PHE A 303 6.68 14.75 -9.95
N ILE A 304 7.81 15.44 -10.13
CA ILE A 304 9.12 14.82 -10.26
C ILE A 304 10.01 15.30 -9.12
N HIS A 305 10.66 14.38 -8.42
CA HIS A 305 11.52 14.67 -7.28
C HIS A 305 12.81 13.84 -7.30
N ALA A 306 13.93 14.44 -6.92
CA ALA A 306 15.23 13.76 -6.93
C ALA A 306 15.86 13.65 -5.54
N GLY A 307 16.54 12.53 -5.28
CA GLY A 307 17.27 12.28 -4.04
C GLY A 307 18.39 11.24 -4.22
N THR A 308 19.18 11.04 -3.18
CA THR A 308 20.29 10.05 -3.17
C THR A 308 19.94 8.78 -2.40
N ASP A 309 18.95 8.84 -1.51
CA ASP A 309 18.35 7.67 -0.86
C ASP A 309 16.96 7.42 -1.49
N PRO A 310 16.69 6.21 -2.01
CA PRO A 310 15.46 5.97 -2.77
C PRO A 310 14.22 6.04 -1.87
N PHE A 311 14.29 5.55 -0.64
CA PHE A 311 13.14 5.53 0.27
C PHE A 311 12.81 6.95 0.76
N LYS A 312 13.83 7.73 1.12
CA LYS A 312 13.68 9.13 1.50
C LYS A 312 13.18 9.97 0.33
N ALA A 313 13.68 9.75 -0.89
CA ALA A 313 13.19 10.44 -2.08
C ALA A 313 11.70 10.17 -2.29
N ILE A 314 11.25 8.93 -2.13
CA ILE A 314 9.83 8.58 -2.23
C ILE A 314 9.01 9.27 -1.13
N SER A 315 9.43 9.17 0.13
CA SER A 315 8.72 9.80 1.25
C SER A 315 8.67 11.33 1.16
N ASP A 316 9.74 11.96 0.69
CA ASP A 316 9.82 13.41 0.50
C ASP A 316 8.95 13.85 -0.70
N ALA A 317 8.91 13.06 -1.77
CA ALA A 317 8.05 13.32 -2.92
C ALA A 317 6.57 13.25 -2.54
N ILE A 318 6.14 12.19 -1.85
CA ILE A 318 4.76 12.06 -1.37
C ILE A 318 4.41 13.16 -0.38
N ARG A 319 5.35 13.59 0.48
CA ARG A 319 5.14 14.72 1.39
C ARG A 319 4.89 16.03 0.63
N ALA A 320 5.66 16.31 -0.43
CA ALA A 320 5.46 17.48 -1.27
C ALA A 320 4.07 17.44 -1.96
N VAL A 321 3.71 16.29 -2.52
CA VAL A 321 2.39 16.06 -3.14
C VAL A 321 1.26 16.22 -2.13
N LYS A 322 1.42 15.72 -0.90
CA LYS A 322 0.44 15.92 0.19
C LYS A 322 0.19 17.40 0.48
N PHE A 323 1.25 18.19 0.59
CA PHE A 323 1.11 19.64 0.86
C PHE A 323 0.51 20.40 -0.32
N HIS A 324 0.75 19.93 -1.54
CA HIS A 324 0.17 20.49 -2.74
C HIS A 324 -1.33 20.15 -2.88
N LEU A 325 -1.68 18.86 -2.88
CA LEU A 325 -3.06 18.39 -3.10
C LEU A 325 -3.97 18.59 -1.89
N LYS A 326 -3.46 18.39 -0.65
CA LYS A 326 -4.22 18.50 0.62
C LYS A 326 -5.46 17.59 0.72
N THR A 327 -5.48 16.51 -0.05
CA THR A 327 -6.62 15.58 -0.15
C THR A 327 -6.43 14.27 0.62
N PHE A 328 -5.21 13.90 0.99
CA PHE A 328 -4.89 12.66 1.71
C PHE A 328 -3.96 12.90 2.91
N ARG A 329 -3.69 11.84 3.67
CA ARG A 329 -2.69 11.82 4.75
C ARG A 329 -1.69 10.69 4.52
N GLN A 330 -0.44 10.88 4.94
CA GLN A 330 0.56 9.80 4.93
C GLN A 330 0.29 8.80 6.06
N ARG A 331 0.80 7.57 5.90
CA ARG A 331 0.60 6.46 6.84
C ARG A 331 0.83 6.84 8.31
N HIS A 332 1.93 7.55 8.60
CA HIS A 332 2.32 7.91 9.97
C HIS A 332 1.39 8.95 10.64
N GLU A 333 0.51 9.60 9.87
CA GLU A 333 -0.49 10.55 10.36
C GLU A 333 -1.85 9.88 10.67
N LYS A 334 -1.95 8.57 10.42
CA LYS A 334 -3.17 7.79 10.60
C LYS A 334 -3.06 6.88 11.82
N LYS A 335 -4.19 6.63 12.48
CA LYS A 335 -4.28 5.67 13.58
C LYS A 335 -4.28 4.26 12.99
N LEU A 336 -3.28 3.45 13.30
CA LEU A 336 -3.30 2.02 12.97
C LEU A 336 -4.32 1.30 13.86
N PRO A 337 -5.16 0.41 13.31
CA PRO A 337 -6.05 -0.42 14.10
C PRO A 337 -5.27 -1.50 14.85
N GLY A 338 -5.78 -1.90 16.02
CA GLY A 338 -5.08 -2.84 16.90
C GLY A 338 -4.91 -4.25 16.32
N ILE A 339 -5.66 -4.62 15.27
CA ILE A 339 -5.47 -5.92 14.58
C ILE A 339 -4.05 -6.13 14.04
N VAL A 340 -3.29 -5.05 13.79
CA VAL A 340 -1.90 -5.12 13.31
C VAL A 340 -0.97 -5.77 14.34
N ASP A 341 -1.29 -5.68 15.63
CA ASP A 341 -0.45 -6.19 16.73
C ASP A 341 -0.76 -7.65 17.12
N TYR A 342 -1.66 -8.31 16.40
CA TYR A 342 -2.13 -9.64 16.76
C TYR A 342 -2.06 -10.63 15.59
N PHE A 343 -2.02 -11.90 15.96
CA PHE A 343 -2.31 -12.99 15.04
C PHE A 343 -3.83 -13.13 14.86
N GLY A 344 -4.28 -13.35 13.62
CA GLY A 344 -5.70 -13.52 13.31
C GLY A 344 -6.00 -14.63 12.32
N TRP A 345 -7.27 -14.71 11.94
CA TRP A 345 -7.79 -15.66 10.96
C TRP A 345 -8.82 -15.00 10.04
N CYS A 346 -8.85 -15.38 8.77
CA CYS A 346 -9.87 -14.94 7.82
C CYS A 346 -10.60 -16.16 7.25
N THR A 347 -11.92 -16.07 7.12
CA THR A 347 -12.77 -17.24 6.79
C THR A 347 -12.79 -17.60 5.30
N TRP A 348 -12.17 -16.80 4.42
CA TRP A 348 -12.35 -16.89 2.97
C TRP A 348 -11.94 -18.24 2.38
N ASP A 349 -10.70 -18.70 2.51
CA ASP A 349 -10.30 -19.98 1.91
C ASP A 349 -10.91 -21.20 2.64
N ALA A 350 -11.34 -21.03 3.90
CA ALA A 350 -11.95 -22.09 4.68
C ALA A 350 -13.38 -22.40 4.21
N PHE A 351 -14.15 -21.40 3.81
CA PHE A 351 -15.57 -21.56 3.49
C PHE A 351 -16.03 -20.91 2.19
N TYR A 352 -15.26 -19.97 1.64
CA TYR A 352 -15.71 -19.01 0.64
C TYR A 352 -17.07 -18.43 1.06
N GLN A 353 -18.03 -18.42 0.14
CA GLN A 353 -19.37 -17.91 0.39
C GLN A 353 -20.23 -18.83 1.29
N GLU A 354 -19.75 -20.02 1.69
CA GLU A 354 -20.49 -20.98 2.52
C GLU A 354 -20.25 -20.79 4.03
N VAL A 355 -19.64 -19.67 4.45
CA VAL A 355 -19.38 -19.38 5.87
C VAL A 355 -20.68 -19.34 6.71
N THR A 356 -20.65 -19.94 7.91
CA THR A 356 -21.76 -19.95 8.90
C THR A 356 -21.25 -19.63 10.31
N GLN A 357 -22.15 -19.36 11.27
CA GLN A 357 -21.77 -19.16 12.68
C GLN A 357 -21.03 -20.38 13.25
N GLU A 358 -21.54 -21.58 12.99
CA GLU A 358 -20.97 -22.83 13.47
C GLU A 358 -19.60 -23.09 12.85
N GLY A 359 -19.44 -22.78 11.56
CA GLY A 359 -18.15 -22.87 10.86
C GLY A 359 -17.11 -21.94 11.47
N VAL A 360 -17.48 -20.69 11.77
CA VAL A 360 -16.60 -19.73 12.44
C VAL A 360 -16.19 -20.23 13.83
N GLU A 361 -17.15 -20.66 14.65
CA GLU A 361 -16.85 -21.18 16.00
C GLU A 361 -15.94 -22.42 15.94
N ALA A 362 -16.20 -23.35 15.02
CA ALA A 362 -15.39 -24.55 14.84
C ALA A 362 -13.95 -24.22 14.41
N GLY A 363 -13.77 -23.24 13.52
CA GLY A 363 -12.44 -22.79 13.10
C GLY A 363 -11.65 -22.14 14.25
N LEU A 364 -12.30 -21.31 15.06
CA LEU A 364 -11.69 -20.73 16.26
C LEU A 364 -11.26 -21.80 17.27
N ALA A 365 -12.16 -22.75 17.56
CA ALA A 365 -11.86 -23.88 18.44
C ALA A 365 -10.70 -24.76 17.92
N SER A 366 -10.60 -24.95 16.60
CA SER A 366 -9.51 -25.70 15.98
C SER A 366 -8.14 -25.03 16.16
N LEU A 367 -8.07 -23.71 15.95
CA LEU A 367 -6.82 -22.95 16.15
C LEU A 367 -6.39 -22.91 17.62
N GLU A 368 -7.36 -22.79 18.54
CA GLU A 368 -7.12 -22.92 19.98
C GLU A 368 -6.57 -24.30 20.36
N TYR A 369 -7.22 -25.36 19.88
CA TYR A 369 -6.78 -26.73 20.10
C TYR A 369 -5.36 -26.97 19.54
N GLY A 370 -5.05 -26.36 18.40
CA GLY A 370 -3.71 -26.36 17.79
C GLY A 370 -2.67 -25.50 18.53
N GLY A 371 -3.03 -24.84 19.63
CA GLY A 371 -2.12 -24.03 20.46
C GLY A 371 -1.79 -22.65 19.88
N THR A 372 -2.52 -22.19 18.86
CA THR A 372 -2.31 -20.89 18.19
C THR A 372 -3.60 -20.06 18.14
N PRO A 373 -4.17 -19.71 19.31
CA PRO A 373 -5.45 -19.00 19.38
C PRO A 373 -5.36 -17.61 18.72
N PRO A 374 -6.21 -17.28 17.72
CA PRO A 374 -6.24 -15.95 17.14
C PRO A 374 -6.76 -14.93 18.14
N LYS A 375 -6.42 -13.65 17.93
CA LYS A 375 -7.01 -12.51 18.67
C LYS A 375 -7.89 -11.63 17.82
N PHE A 376 -7.98 -11.91 16.52
CA PHE A 376 -9.03 -11.37 15.68
C PHE A 376 -9.48 -12.36 14.61
N VAL A 377 -10.69 -12.15 14.11
CA VAL A 377 -11.21 -12.86 12.94
C VAL A 377 -11.79 -11.86 11.93
N ILE A 378 -11.59 -12.13 10.65
CA ILE A 378 -12.30 -11.47 9.55
C ILE A 378 -13.31 -12.48 8.99
N ILE A 379 -14.60 -12.23 9.23
CA ILE A 379 -15.69 -12.96 8.57
C ILE A 379 -15.81 -12.38 7.17
N ASP A 380 -15.24 -13.10 6.21
CA ASP A 380 -15.16 -12.70 4.80
C ASP A 380 -16.49 -12.91 4.06
N ASP A 381 -16.49 -12.74 2.73
CA ASP A 381 -17.69 -12.77 1.90
C ASP A 381 -18.56 -14.04 2.13
N GLY A 382 -19.89 -13.85 2.06
CA GLY A 382 -20.89 -14.90 2.28
C GLY A 382 -21.82 -14.69 3.48
N TRP A 383 -21.59 -13.69 4.33
CA TRP A 383 -22.47 -13.41 5.49
C TRP A 383 -23.66 -12.48 5.18
N GLN A 384 -23.55 -11.68 4.12
CA GLN A 384 -24.53 -10.65 3.74
C GLN A 384 -25.81 -11.25 3.14
N SER A 385 -26.94 -10.56 3.29
CA SER A 385 -28.19 -10.90 2.61
C SER A 385 -28.17 -10.40 1.17
N VAL A 386 -28.05 -11.34 0.22
CA VAL A 386 -27.88 -11.03 -1.21
C VAL A 386 -28.90 -11.75 -2.09
N GLY A 387 -29.19 -11.19 -3.27
CA GLY A 387 -30.14 -11.74 -4.24
C GLY A 387 -29.73 -11.40 -5.67
N GLY A 388 -29.98 -12.34 -6.59
CA GLY A 388 -29.71 -12.18 -8.02
C GLY A 388 -30.91 -11.58 -8.77
N ASP A 389 -30.64 -11.01 -9.94
CA ASP A 389 -31.70 -10.55 -10.84
C ASP A 389 -32.39 -11.78 -11.49
N PRO A 390 -33.74 -11.85 -11.53
CA PRO A 390 -34.46 -13.08 -11.91
C PRO A 390 -34.25 -13.58 -13.34
N GLU A 391 -33.78 -12.71 -14.24
CA GLU A 391 -33.73 -12.95 -15.68
C GLU A 391 -32.39 -13.56 -16.15
N GLU A 392 -31.41 -13.68 -15.25
CA GLU A 392 -30.06 -14.15 -15.56
C GLU A 392 -29.85 -15.61 -15.12
N GLU A 393 -29.25 -16.45 -15.99
CA GLU A 393 -28.92 -17.83 -15.65
C GLU A 393 -27.84 -17.92 -14.55
N LYS A 394 -26.91 -16.95 -14.55
CA LYS A 394 -25.87 -16.76 -13.53
C LYS A 394 -25.90 -15.32 -13.05
N PRO A 395 -26.81 -14.98 -12.12
CA PRO A 395 -27.01 -13.61 -11.72
C PRO A 395 -25.86 -13.12 -10.85
N LEU A 396 -25.44 -11.89 -11.11
CA LEU A 396 -24.57 -11.13 -10.24
C LEU A 396 -25.36 -10.73 -8.99
N MET A 397 -24.91 -11.24 -7.84
CA MET A 397 -25.62 -11.06 -6.59
C MET A 397 -25.52 -9.61 -6.10
N ARG A 398 -26.65 -9.05 -5.64
CA ARG A 398 -26.77 -7.66 -5.13
C ARG A 398 -27.14 -7.65 -3.66
N LEU A 399 -26.74 -6.61 -2.94
CA LEU A 399 -27.11 -6.43 -1.54
C LEU A 399 -28.61 -6.14 -1.43
N MET A 400 -29.32 -6.97 -0.67
CA MET A 400 -30.78 -6.86 -0.45
C MET A 400 -31.13 -6.09 0.82
N GLY A 401 -30.20 -6.01 1.76
CA GLY A 401 -30.36 -5.29 3.02
C GLY A 401 -29.06 -5.32 3.82
N ILE A 402 -28.97 -4.45 4.83
CA ILE A 402 -27.76 -4.28 5.66
C ILE A 402 -27.57 -5.36 6.74
N LYS A 403 -28.59 -6.20 6.97
CA LYS A 403 -28.52 -7.31 7.92
C LYS A 403 -27.97 -8.57 7.26
N GLU A 404 -27.44 -9.45 8.10
CA GLU A 404 -26.93 -10.75 7.72
C GLU A 404 -28.00 -11.68 7.12
N ASN A 405 -27.55 -12.70 6.40
CA ASN A 405 -28.40 -13.76 5.88
C ASN A 405 -28.74 -14.83 6.93
N SER A 406 -29.54 -15.82 6.52
CA SER A 406 -30.04 -16.90 7.38
C SER A 406 -28.94 -17.77 8.01
N LYS A 407 -27.73 -17.82 7.44
CA LYS A 407 -26.58 -18.57 8.03
C LYS A 407 -26.03 -17.92 9.30
N PHE A 408 -26.42 -16.67 9.54
CA PHE A 408 -26.06 -15.90 10.73
C PHE A 408 -27.28 -15.49 11.56
N GLN A 409 -28.41 -16.18 11.38
CA GLN A 409 -29.61 -16.00 12.21
C GLN A 409 -29.89 -17.29 12.96
N LYS A 410 -30.03 -17.21 14.30
CA LYS A 410 -30.50 -18.35 15.10
C LYS A 410 -31.97 -18.61 14.81
N LYS A 411 -32.37 -19.88 14.72
CA LYS A 411 -33.79 -20.25 14.49
C LYS A 411 -34.70 -19.74 15.60
N ASP A 412 -34.26 -19.84 16.85
CA ASP A 412 -35.08 -19.51 18.03
C ASP A 412 -35.02 -18.03 18.41
N ASP A 413 -33.98 -17.32 17.98
CA ASP A 413 -33.85 -15.86 18.13
C ASP A 413 -33.17 -15.23 16.90
N PRO A 414 -33.91 -15.06 15.79
CA PRO A 414 -33.37 -14.45 14.58
C PRO A 414 -32.93 -13.00 14.79
N ALA A 415 -33.48 -12.31 15.80
CA ALA A 415 -33.19 -10.91 16.07
C ALA A 415 -31.76 -10.70 16.62
N LEU A 416 -31.16 -11.73 17.21
CA LEU A 416 -29.78 -11.70 17.68
C LEU A 416 -28.78 -11.62 16.52
N GLY A 417 -29.10 -12.25 15.39
CA GLY A 417 -28.32 -12.15 14.15
C GLY A 417 -26.83 -12.45 14.32
N ILE A 418 -25.99 -11.65 13.64
CA ILE A 418 -24.53 -11.80 13.66
C ILE A 418 -23.92 -11.59 15.06
N LYS A 419 -24.61 -10.86 15.97
CA LYS A 419 -24.14 -10.65 17.35
C LYS A 419 -23.89 -11.98 18.07
N SER A 420 -24.67 -13.00 17.76
CA SER A 420 -24.54 -14.35 18.32
C SER A 420 -23.11 -14.90 18.21
N ILE A 421 -22.53 -14.91 17.00
CA ILE A 421 -21.17 -15.41 16.79
C ILE A 421 -20.10 -14.44 17.30
N VAL A 422 -20.39 -13.13 17.31
CA VAL A 422 -19.47 -12.13 17.88
C VAL A 422 -19.30 -12.33 19.38
N ASP A 423 -20.40 -12.50 20.12
CA ASP A 423 -20.38 -12.76 21.56
C ASP A 423 -19.62 -14.05 21.85
N ILE A 424 -19.90 -15.13 21.12
CA ILE A 424 -19.18 -16.41 21.25
C ILE A 424 -17.68 -16.21 21.00
N ALA A 425 -17.30 -15.55 19.90
CA ALA A 425 -15.90 -15.30 19.57
C ALA A 425 -15.17 -14.50 20.66
N LYS A 426 -15.80 -13.46 21.22
CA LYS A 426 -15.18 -12.59 22.24
C LYS A 426 -15.17 -13.23 23.63
N GLU A 427 -16.30 -13.79 24.06
CA GLU A 427 -16.47 -14.28 25.43
C GLU A 427 -15.90 -15.69 25.63
N LYS A 428 -16.12 -16.59 24.66
CA LYS A 428 -15.66 -17.99 24.76
C LYS A 428 -14.24 -18.17 24.23
N HIS A 429 -13.92 -17.54 23.09
CA HIS A 429 -12.63 -17.70 22.41
C HIS A 429 -11.63 -16.55 22.69
N GLY A 430 -12.05 -15.53 23.44
CA GLY A 430 -11.17 -14.45 23.88
C GLY A 430 -10.62 -13.60 22.73
N LEU A 431 -11.38 -13.46 21.64
CA LEU A 431 -11.03 -12.54 20.56
C LEU A 431 -11.12 -11.09 21.03
N LYS A 432 -10.20 -10.26 20.54
CA LYS A 432 -10.20 -8.81 20.76
C LYS A 432 -10.97 -8.07 19.69
N TYR A 433 -10.88 -8.54 18.45
CA TYR A 433 -11.49 -7.88 17.30
C TYR A 433 -12.25 -8.87 16.41
N VAL A 434 -13.42 -8.48 15.95
CA VAL A 434 -14.16 -9.18 14.89
C VAL A 434 -14.44 -8.20 13.77
N TYR A 435 -13.94 -8.49 12.57
CA TYR A 435 -14.18 -7.69 11.37
C TYR A 435 -15.11 -8.46 10.42
N VAL A 436 -15.82 -7.73 9.56
CA VAL A 436 -16.60 -8.32 8.47
C VAL A 436 -16.26 -7.71 7.12
N TRP A 437 -16.45 -8.47 6.06
CA TRP A 437 -16.24 -8.03 4.68
C TRP A 437 -17.48 -7.32 4.10
N HIS A 438 -17.28 -6.30 3.27
CA HIS A 438 -18.28 -5.85 2.29
C HIS A 438 -17.61 -5.18 1.08
N ALA A 439 -18.27 -5.13 -0.08
CA ALA A 439 -17.77 -4.33 -1.20
C ALA A 439 -18.04 -2.83 -0.99
N ILE A 440 -17.27 -1.96 -1.65
CA ILE A 440 -17.47 -0.50 -1.59
C ILE A 440 -18.88 -0.10 -2.03
N THR A 441 -19.45 -0.80 -3.02
CA THR A 441 -20.81 -0.57 -3.52
C THR A 441 -21.87 -1.39 -2.79
N GLY A 442 -21.52 -2.07 -1.68
CA GLY A 442 -22.41 -2.85 -0.82
C GLY A 442 -22.20 -4.36 -0.94
N TYR A 443 -22.19 -4.89 -2.16
CA TYR A 443 -21.80 -6.27 -2.50
C TYR A 443 -21.23 -6.29 -3.93
N TRP A 444 -20.83 -7.43 -4.48
CA TRP A 444 -20.29 -7.54 -5.84
C TRP A 444 -21.16 -6.82 -6.90
N GLY A 445 -22.48 -7.08 -6.94
CA GLY A 445 -23.44 -6.40 -7.82
C GLY A 445 -23.95 -5.06 -7.30
N GLY A 446 -23.34 -4.49 -6.27
CA GLY A 446 -23.80 -3.26 -5.63
C GLY A 446 -25.07 -3.43 -4.78
N VAL A 447 -25.70 -2.31 -4.42
CA VAL A 447 -26.97 -2.29 -3.68
C VAL A 447 -28.15 -2.43 -4.64
N ARG A 448 -29.13 -3.28 -4.33
CA ARG A 448 -30.34 -3.45 -5.16
C ARG A 448 -30.94 -2.08 -5.57
N PRO A 449 -31.21 -1.85 -6.87
CA PRO A 449 -31.81 -0.60 -7.34
C PRO A 449 -33.09 -0.23 -6.57
N GLY A 450 -33.25 1.07 -6.29
CA GLY A 450 -34.34 1.61 -5.46
C GLY A 450 -34.01 1.73 -3.97
N GLU A 451 -33.16 0.86 -3.41
CA GLU A 451 -32.69 0.99 -2.03
C GLU A 451 -31.61 2.07 -1.93
N TYR A 452 -31.70 2.97 -0.95
CA TYR A 452 -30.80 4.14 -0.81
C TYR A 452 -30.66 4.98 -2.11
N GLY A 453 -31.73 5.00 -2.92
CA GLY A 453 -31.71 5.65 -4.23
C GLY A 453 -30.69 5.05 -5.21
N SER A 454 -30.29 3.79 -5.01
CA SER A 454 -29.37 3.07 -5.88
C SER A 454 -29.93 2.97 -7.30
N LEU A 455 -29.07 3.21 -8.29
CA LEU A 455 -29.39 3.11 -9.71
C LEU A 455 -28.40 2.18 -10.41
N MET A 456 -28.88 1.49 -11.44
CA MET A 456 -28.03 0.63 -12.24
C MET A 456 -26.99 1.46 -12.99
N LYS A 457 -25.72 1.04 -12.91
CA LYS A 457 -24.60 1.64 -13.62
C LYS A 457 -23.71 0.56 -14.23
N TYR A 458 -23.10 0.90 -15.35
CA TYR A 458 -22.24 0.00 -16.10
C TYR A 458 -20.83 0.57 -16.11
N PRO A 459 -19.81 -0.21 -15.71
CA PRO A 459 -18.40 0.18 -15.76
C PRO A 459 -17.97 0.66 -17.16
N MET A 460 -17.38 1.86 -17.21
CA MET A 460 -16.60 2.35 -18.35
C MET A 460 -15.11 2.24 -18.01
N ILE A 461 -14.48 1.16 -18.48
CA ILE A 461 -13.08 0.85 -18.19
C ILE A 461 -12.15 1.76 -19.01
N SER A 462 -11.06 2.27 -18.40
CA SER A 462 -10.05 3.05 -19.13
C SER A 462 -9.35 2.20 -20.18
N LYS A 463 -8.80 2.84 -21.22
CA LYS A 463 -8.08 2.12 -22.26
C LYS A 463 -6.88 1.36 -21.70
N GLY A 464 -6.12 1.97 -20.78
CA GLY A 464 -4.95 1.36 -20.16
C GLY A 464 -5.29 0.11 -19.35
N VAL A 465 -6.34 0.18 -18.52
CA VAL A 465 -6.80 -0.99 -17.76
C VAL A 465 -7.33 -2.08 -18.70
N MET A 466 -8.07 -1.69 -19.75
CA MET A 466 -8.64 -2.65 -20.70
C MET A 466 -7.56 -3.42 -21.49
N GLU A 467 -6.45 -2.77 -21.82
CA GLU A 467 -5.31 -3.43 -22.47
C GLU A 467 -4.61 -4.41 -21.52
N ASN A 468 -4.49 -4.08 -20.24
CA ASN A 468 -3.88 -4.96 -19.23
C ASN A 468 -4.80 -6.12 -18.81
N GLU A 469 -6.12 -5.92 -18.81
CA GLU A 469 -7.11 -6.93 -18.38
C GLU A 469 -8.26 -7.10 -19.41
N PRO A 470 -8.00 -7.75 -20.57
CA PRO A 470 -8.99 -7.93 -21.66
C PRO A 470 -10.31 -8.62 -21.27
N THR A 471 -10.34 -9.32 -20.12
CA THR A 471 -11.49 -10.09 -19.63
C THR A 471 -12.70 -9.22 -19.29
N TRP A 472 -12.52 -7.92 -19.01
CA TRP A 472 -13.62 -6.98 -18.73
C TRP A 472 -14.68 -6.92 -19.83
N LYS A 473 -14.35 -7.27 -21.08
CA LYS A 473 -15.32 -7.34 -22.18
C LYS A 473 -16.51 -8.25 -21.89
N ASN A 474 -16.29 -9.30 -21.10
CA ASN A 474 -17.31 -10.30 -20.75
C ASN A 474 -17.47 -10.45 -19.23
N ASP A 475 -16.90 -9.53 -18.44
CA ASP A 475 -16.99 -9.61 -16.98
C ASP A 475 -18.43 -9.35 -16.52
N ALA A 476 -18.89 -10.11 -15.52
CA ALA A 476 -20.26 -10.01 -15.03
C ALA A 476 -20.60 -8.60 -14.53
N LEU A 477 -19.65 -7.88 -13.93
CA LEU A 477 -19.83 -6.49 -13.49
C LEU A 477 -20.07 -5.54 -14.67
N ALA A 478 -19.37 -5.76 -15.78
CA ALA A 478 -19.51 -4.96 -16.99
C ALA A 478 -20.81 -5.28 -17.75
N VAL A 479 -21.18 -6.55 -17.83
CA VAL A 479 -22.33 -7.01 -18.61
C VAL A 479 -23.65 -6.81 -17.87
N GLN A 480 -23.72 -7.19 -16.59
CA GLN A 480 -24.95 -7.14 -15.79
C GLN A 480 -25.09 -5.84 -15.00
N GLY A 481 -24.04 -5.02 -14.93
CA GLY A 481 -24.03 -3.74 -14.21
C GLY A 481 -24.12 -3.90 -12.70
N LEU A 482 -23.92 -2.80 -11.99
CA LEU A 482 -23.97 -2.76 -10.53
C LEU A 482 -24.85 -1.62 -10.02
N GLY A 483 -25.51 -1.87 -8.90
CA GLY A 483 -26.34 -0.87 -8.24
C GLY A 483 -25.49 0.12 -7.46
N LEU A 484 -25.37 1.34 -7.99
CA LEU A 484 -24.62 2.43 -7.38
C LEU A 484 -25.55 3.30 -6.53
N VAL A 485 -25.33 3.29 -5.21
CA VAL A 485 -26.03 4.14 -4.24
C VAL A 485 -25.97 5.62 -4.64
N ASN A 486 -27.06 6.36 -4.41
CA ASN A 486 -27.07 7.79 -4.68
C ASN A 486 -26.03 8.52 -3.84
N LEU A 487 -25.26 9.45 -4.44
CA LEU A 487 -24.26 10.25 -3.73
C LEU A 487 -24.80 11.01 -2.51
N LYS A 488 -26.08 11.37 -2.50
CA LYS A 488 -26.73 12.02 -1.34
C LYS A 488 -27.03 11.06 -0.19
N GLU A 489 -27.16 9.76 -0.49
CA GLU A 489 -27.51 8.71 0.48
C GLU A 489 -26.31 7.84 0.88
N VAL A 490 -25.16 7.93 0.20
CA VAL A 490 -24.00 7.05 0.41
C VAL A 490 -23.47 7.08 1.85
N TYR A 491 -23.41 8.25 2.49
CA TYR A 491 -23.04 8.35 3.92
C TYR A 491 -24.08 7.68 4.81
N ARG A 492 -25.38 7.88 4.53
CA ARG A 492 -26.44 7.26 5.30
C ARG A 492 -26.38 5.74 5.18
N PHE A 493 -26.18 5.21 3.98
CA PHE A 493 -26.00 3.79 3.71
C PHE A 493 -24.87 3.19 4.56
N TYR A 494 -23.64 3.74 4.45
CA TYR A 494 -22.52 3.23 5.25
C TYR A 494 -22.76 3.38 6.75
N ASN A 495 -23.29 4.53 7.18
CA ASN A 495 -23.49 4.79 8.58
C ASN A 495 -24.55 3.86 9.20
N GLU A 496 -25.64 3.56 8.50
CA GLU A 496 -26.64 2.60 8.99
C GLU A 496 -26.06 1.19 9.05
N LEU A 497 -25.33 0.75 8.01
CA LEU A 497 -24.64 -0.54 7.98
C LEU A 497 -23.61 -0.67 9.11
N HIS A 498 -22.69 0.28 9.24
CA HIS A 498 -21.62 0.23 10.24
C HIS A 498 -22.14 0.45 11.67
N ASN A 499 -23.19 1.26 11.86
CA ASN A 499 -23.84 1.40 13.18
C ASN A 499 -24.50 0.07 13.60
N TYR A 500 -25.16 -0.62 12.68
CA TYR A 500 -25.71 -1.95 12.94
C TYR A 500 -24.60 -2.93 13.35
N LEU A 501 -23.53 -3.03 12.55
CA LEU A 501 -22.39 -3.91 12.82
C LEU A 501 -21.73 -3.58 14.17
N ALA A 502 -21.46 -2.31 14.45
CA ALA A 502 -20.88 -1.89 15.72
C ALA A 502 -21.79 -2.22 16.91
N SER A 503 -23.12 -2.09 16.76
CA SER A 503 -24.07 -2.48 17.80
C SER A 503 -24.10 -4.00 18.07
N ALA A 504 -23.75 -4.80 17.07
CA ALA A 504 -23.55 -6.25 17.18
C ALA A 504 -22.15 -6.63 17.70
N GLY A 505 -21.30 -5.65 18.03
CA GLY A 505 -19.95 -5.85 18.57
C GLY A 505 -18.86 -6.06 17.52
N ILE A 506 -19.12 -5.83 16.24
CA ILE A 506 -18.09 -5.81 15.19
C ILE A 506 -17.20 -4.59 15.39
N ASP A 507 -15.89 -4.78 15.26
CA ASP A 507 -14.88 -3.76 15.56
C ASP A 507 -14.31 -3.07 14.32
N GLY A 508 -14.62 -3.58 13.13
CA GLY A 508 -14.16 -3.00 11.87
C GLY A 508 -14.62 -3.77 10.63
N VAL A 509 -14.16 -3.31 9.47
CA VAL A 509 -14.55 -3.86 8.17
C VAL A 509 -13.35 -4.10 7.25
N LYS A 510 -13.44 -5.10 6.38
CA LYS A 510 -12.61 -5.23 5.18
C LYS A 510 -13.47 -4.77 3.99
N VAL A 511 -13.03 -3.72 3.29
CA VAL A 511 -13.81 -3.12 2.20
C VAL A 511 -13.16 -3.39 0.87
N ASP A 512 -13.80 -4.23 0.06
CA ASP A 512 -13.30 -4.67 -1.25
C ASP A 512 -13.88 -3.87 -2.41
N VAL A 513 -13.43 -4.20 -3.63
CA VAL A 513 -13.94 -3.69 -4.91
C VAL A 513 -13.81 -2.16 -5.04
N GLN A 514 -12.89 -1.53 -4.31
CA GLN A 514 -12.85 -0.06 -4.21
C GLN A 514 -12.55 0.64 -5.55
N CYS A 515 -11.65 0.08 -6.37
CA CYS A 515 -11.31 0.66 -7.65
C CYS A 515 -12.49 0.74 -8.63
N ILE A 516 -13.61 0.03 -8.43
CA ILE A 516 -14.72 0.05 -9.39
C ILE A 516 -15.30 1.45 -9.59
N LEU A 517 -15.21 2.30 -8.56
CA LEU A 517 -15.70 3.68 -8.57
C LEU A 517 -15.08 4.49 -9.71
N GLU A 518 -13.85 4.18 -10.12
CA GLU A 518 -13.19 4.92 -11.20
C GLU A 518 -13.85 4.75 -12.58
N THR A 519 -14.68 3.71 -12.71
CA THR A 519 -15.33 3.30 -13.95
C THR A 519 -16.77 3.81 -14.04
N LEU A 520 -17.30 4.37 -12.95
CA LEU A 520 -18.72 4.70 -12.79
C LEU A 520 -18.99 6.21 -12.73
N GLY A 521 -17.95 7.01 -12.98
CA GLY A 521 -17.97 8.47 -12.84
C GLY A 521 -18.81 9.23 -13.89
N ALA A 522 -19.28 8.56 -14.94
CA ALA A 522 -20.11 9.17 -15.99
C ALA A 522 -21.34 9.88 -15.41
N ALA A 523 -21.49 11.15 -15.79
CA ALA A 523 -22.56 12.04 -15.32
C ALA A 523 -22.56 12.28 -13.80
N LEU A 524 -21.47 11.94 -13.12
CA LEU A 524 -21.25 12.12 -11.68
C LEU A 524 -20.01 12.97 -11.38
N GLY A 525 -19.50 13.71 -12.37
CA GLY A 525 -18.32 14.58 -12.25
C GLY A 525 -16.98 13.88 -12.51
N GLY A 526 -17.02 12.69 -13.11
CA GLY A 526 -15.82 11.91 -13.44
C GLY A 526 -15.33 11.01 -12.31
N ARG A 527 -14.30 10.23 -12.61
CA ARG A 527 -13.74 9.18 -11.74
C ARG A 527 -13.26 9.72 -10.39
N VAL A 528 -12.63 10.89 -10.41
CA VAL A 528 -12.01 11.50 -9.24
C VAL A 528 -13.09 11.92 -8.24
N GLU A 529 -14.13 12.60 -8.73
CA GLU A 529 -15.17 13.14 -7.87
C GLU A 529 -16.01 12.04 -7.23
N LEU A 530 -16.42 11.03 -8.01
CA LEU A 530 -17.15 9.88 -7.51
C LEU A 530 -16.36 9.13 -6.43
N THR A 531 -15.09 8.80 -6.73
CA THR A 531 -14.20 8.11 -5.79
C THR A 531 -14.03 8.92 -4.50
N ARG A 532 -13.77 10.22 -4.63
CA ARG A 532 -13.61 11.12 -3.48
C ARG A 532 -14.84 11.15 -2.58
N GLN A 533 -16.05 11.24 -3.13
CA GLN A 533 -17.28 11.29 -2.33
C GLN A 533 -17.55 9.98 -1.59
N TYR A 534 -17.38 8.84 -2.27
CA TYR A 534 -17.54 7.52 -1.65
C TYR A 534 -16.54 7.28 -0.52
N HIS A 535 -15.26 7.56 -0.75
CA HIS A 535 -14.23 7.41 0.28
C HIS A 535 -14.42 8.37 1.45
N GLN A 536 -14.87 9.60 1.21
CA GLN A 536 -15.20 10.54 2.30
C GLN A 536 -16.36 10.02 3.16
N ALA A 537 -17.40 9.46 2.52
CA ALA A 537 -18.53 8.86 3.23
C ALA A 537 -18.11 7.61 4.02
N LEU A 538 -17.26 6.75 3.43
CA LEU A 538 -16.70 5.58 4.08
C LEU A 538 -15.85 5.97 5.30
N ASP A 539 -14.86 6.86 5.12
CA ASP A 539 -14.00 7.33 6.22
C ASP A 539 -14.85 7.97 7.34
N ALA A 540 -15.89 8.74 7.01
CA ALA A 540 -16.77 9.36 8.01
C ALA A 540 -17.61 8.32 8.78
N SER A 541 -18.06 7.26 8.11
CA SER A 541 -18.80 6.17 8.75
C SER A 541 -17.90 5.33 9.66
N VAL A 542 -16.69 4.98 9.19
CA VAL A 542 -15.69 4.24 9.97
C VAL A 542 -15.30 5.03 11.22
N ALA A 543 -15.00 6.33 11.07
CA ALA A 543 -14.64 7.20 12.20
C ALA A 543 -15.73 7.26 13.28
N ARG A 544 -17.00 7.20 12.86
CA ARG A 544 -18.15 7.29 13.76
C ARG A 544 -18.43 5.99 14.50
N ASN A 545 -18.27 4.85 13.83
CA ASN A 545 -18.75 3.56 14.32
C ASN A 545 -17.63 2.64 14.85
N PHE A 546 -16.39 2.83 14.40
CA PHE A 546 -15.24 2.00 14.79
C PHE A 546 -14.13 2.86 15.43
N PRO A 547 -14.13 3.02 16.77
CA PRO A 547 -13.17 3.88 17.49
C PRO A 547 -11.70 3.53 17.27
N ASP A 548 -11.41 2.30 16.85
CA ASP A 548 -10.06 1.84 16.55
C ASP A 548 -9.61 2.06 15.10
N ASN A 549 -10.37 2.83 14.32
CA ASN A 549 -10.12 3.01 12.89
C ASN A 549 -10.12 1.66 12.14
N GLY A 550 -11.09 0.81 12.48
CA GLY A 550 -11.18 -0.55 11.98
C GLY A 550 -11.64 -0.62 10.53
N CYS A 551 -10.68 -0.49 9.61
CA CYS A 551 -10.91 -0.60 8.17
C CYS A 551 -9.67 -1.13 7.45
N ILE A 552 -9.83 -2.18 6.65
CA ILE A 552 -8.85 -2.66 5.68
C ILE A 552 -9.32 -2.26 4.28
N ALA A 553 -8.56 -1.44 3.57
CA ALA A 553 -8.83 -1.13 2.18
C ALA A 553 -8.30 -2.24 1.28
N CYS A 554 -9.14 -2.76 0.40
CA CYS A 554 -8.81 -3.87 -0.48
C CYS A 554 -9.37 -3.61 -1.89
N MET A 555 -8.68 -4.12 -2.90
CA MET A 555 -8.94 -3.82 -4.32
C MET A 555 -8.94 -2.31 -4.58
N SER A 556 -7.99 -1.60 -3.97
CA SER A 556 -7.98 -0.13 -3.81
C SER A 556 -6.70 0.51 -4.31
N HIS A 557 -6.00 -0.13 -5.24
CA HIS A 557 -4.67 0.33 -5.66
C HIS A 557 -4.69 1.54 -6.60
N ASN A 558 -5.83 2.01 -7.09
CA ASN A 558 -5.85 3.18 -7.98
C ASN A 558 -5.43 4.46 -7.25
N THR A 559 -4.79 5.39 -7.97
CA THR A 559 -4.38 6.67 -7.36
C THR A 559 -5.55 7.60 -7.07
N ASP A 560 -6.71 7.38 -7.69
CA ASP A 560 -7.99 8.01 -7.34
C ASP A 560 -8.31 7.85 -5.85
N ALA A 561 -8.21 6.61 -5.33
CA ALA A 561 -8.43 6.30 -3.91
C ALA A 561 -7.27 6.72 -3.01
N LEU A 562 -6.02 6.45 -3.44
CA LEU A 562 -4.84 6.75 -2.62
C LEU A 562 -4.71 8.25 -2.30
N TYR A 563 -4.90 9.11 -3.30
CA TYR A 563 -4.83 10.57 -3.13
C TYR A 563 -6.06 11.19 -2.46
N CYS A 564 -7.08 10.42 -2.07
CA CYS A 564 -8.17 10.90 -1.20
C CYS A 564 -8.26 10.20 0.15
N SER A 565 -7.38 9.23 0.45
CA SER A 565 -7.38 8.46 1.68
C SER A 565 -6.92 9.28 2.90
N LYS A 566 -7.86 9.60 3.81
CA LYS A 566 -7.56 10.42 5.00
C LYS A 566 -7.49 9.61 6.28
N GLN A 567 -8.35 8.62 6.47
CA GLN A 567 -8.44 7.90 7.73
C GLN A 567 -8.03 6.43 7.62
N THR A 568 -8.59 5.70 6.65
CA THR A 568 -8.27 4.28 6.46
C THR A 568 -6.76 4.07 6.40
N ALA A 569 -6.27 3.16 7.25
CA ALA A 569 -4.85 3.07 7.60
C ALA A 569 -4.19 1.75 7.21
N VAL A 570 -4.94 0.75 6.75
CA VAL A 570 -4.44 -0.54 6.29
C VAL A 570 -4.89 -0.75 4.84
N VAL A 571 -3.99 -1.21 3.98
CA VAL A 571 -4.29 -1.51 2.58
C VAL A 571 -3.72 -2.87 2.19
N ARG A 572 -4.54 -3.75 1.63
CA ARG A 572 -4.06 -5.02 1.08
C ARG A 572 -3.18 -4.73 -0.15
N ALA A 573 -2.01 -5.35 -0.22
CA ALA A 573 -0.90 -4.90 -1.07
C ALA A 573 -0.69 -5.69 -2.38
N SER A 574 -1.58 -6.63 -2.72
CA SER A 574 -1.49 -7.46 -3.94
C SER A 574 -2.84 -8.06 -4.32
N ASP A 575 -2.87 -8.75 -5.46
CA ASP A 575 -3.94 -9.73 -5.75
C ASP A 575 -3.97 -10.86 -4.72
N ASP A 576 -5.01 -11.69 -4.78
CA ASP A 576 -5.19 -12.84 -3.90
C ASP A 576 -4.00 -13.79 -4.02
N PHE A 577 -3.55 -14.32 -2.88
CA PHE A 577 -2.58 -15.42 -2.88
C PHE A 577 -3.28 -16.73 -3.29
N TYR A 578 -2.80 -17.42 -4.32
CA TYR A 578 -3.36 -18.70 -4.80
C TYR A 578 -2.51 -19.91 -4.37
N PRO A 579 -2.73 -20.49 -3.18
CA PRO A 579 -1.78 -21.38 -2.53
C PRO A 579 -1.59 -22.73 -3.24
N ARG A 580 -2.55 -23.12 -4.10
CA ARG A 580 -2.49 -24.34 -4.91
C ARG A 580 -1.71 -24.16 -6.21
N ASP A 581 -1.38 -22.92 -6.59
CA ASP A 581 -0.51 -22.61 -7.72
C ASP A 581 0.91 -22.34 -7.23
N PRO A 582 1.87 -23.25 -7.49
CA PRO A 582 3.26 -23.07 -7.09
C PRO A 582 3.90 -21.77 -7.59
N MET A 583 3.47 -21.26 -8.76
CA MET A 583 4.03 -20.02 -9.33
C MET A 583 3.59 -18.79 -8.54
N SER A 584 2.43 -18.86 -7.88
CA SER A 584 1.90 -17.73 -7.11
C SER A 584 2.76 -17.39 -5.88
N HIS A 585 3.50 -18.34 -5.29
CA HIS A 585 4.22 -18.12 -4.03
C HIS A 585 5.26 -16.99 -4.17
N THR A 586 6.12 -17.07 -5.17
CA THR A 586 7.20 -16.09 -5.37
C THR A 586 6.65 -14.79 -5.96
N ILE A 587 5.69 -14.88 -6.88
CA ILE A 587 5.04 -13.72 -7.50
C ILE A 587 4.31 -12.89 -6.43
N HIS A 588 3.57 -13.54 -5.53
CA HIS A 588 2.86 -12.87 -4.43
C HIS A 588 3.82 -12.11 -3.54
N ILE A 589 4.88 -12.76 -3.04
CA ILE A 589 5.87 -12.12 -2.16
C ILE A 589 6.56 -10.94 -2.86
N ALA A 590 6.92 -11.09 -4.14
CA ALA A 590 7.48 -9.99 -4.90
C ALA A 590 6.48 -8.83 -5.03
N ALA A 591 5.23 -9.12 -5.40
CA ALA A 591 4.18 -8.11 -5.55
C ALA A 591 3.94 -7.33 -4.25
N VAL A 592 3.71 -8.00 -3.12
CA VAL A 592 3.47 -7.31 -1.84
C VAL A 592 4.70 -6.50 -1.41
N ALA A 593 5.92 -7.01 -1.60
CA ALA A 593 7.13 -6.30 -1.21
C ALA A 593 7.35 -5.02 -2.02
N TYR A 594 7.24 -5.09 -3.35
CA TYR A 594 7.48 -3.94 -4.22
C TYR A 594 6.31 -2.94 -4.20
N ASN A 595 5.05 -3.41 -4.16
CA ASN A 595 3.91 -2.52 -4.00
C ASN A 595 3.96 -1.78 -2.65
N SER A 596 4.50 -2.41 -1.60
CA SER A 596 4.68 -1.77 -0.28
C SER A 596 5.58 -0.54 -0.32
N VAL A 597 6.50 -0.44 -1.29
CA VAL A 597 7.37 0.74 -1.46
C VAL A 597 6.54 2.00 -1.76
N PHE A 598 5.46 1.86 -2.52
CA PHE A 598 4.57 2.97 -2.85
C PHE A 598 3.37 3.06 -1.90
N LEU A 599 2.65 1.95 -1.69
CA LEU A 599 1.47 1.90 -0.82
C LEU A 599 1.79 2.25 0.64
N GLY A 600 2.98 1.89 1.12
CA GLY A 600 3.46 2.14 2.48
C GLY A 600 3.58 3.62 2.86
N GLU A 601 3.57 4.51 1.87
CA GLU A 601 3.51 5.96 2.09
C GLU A 601 2.11 6.45 2.48
N PHE A 602 1.07 5.73 2.05
CA PHE A 602 -0.33 6.07 2.29
C PHE A 602 -0.94 5.30 3.46
N MET A 603 -0.70 3.98 3.54
CA MET A 603 -1.33 3.05 4.48
C MET A 603 -0.37 1.92 4.85
N GLN A 604 -0.58 1.25 5.98
CA GLN A 604 0.15 0.05 6.37
C GLN A 604 -0.19 -1.08 5.38
N PRO A 605 0.80 -1.61 4.65
CA PRO A 605 0.56 -2.71 3.74
C PRO A 605 0.17 -3.97 4.51
N ASP A 606 -0.93 -4.59 4.09
CA ASP A 606 -1.38 -5.92 4.46
C ASP A 606 -0.98 -6.89 3.36
N TRP A 607 -0.19 -7.90 3.73
CA TRP A 607 0.43 -8.85 2.81
C TRP A 607 -0.43 -10.07 2.51
N ASP A 608 -1.71 -9.98 2.88
CA ASP A 608 -2.74 -10.99 2.67
C ASP A 608 -2.52 -12.27 3.51
N MET A 609 -3.62 -12.98 3.71
CA MET A 609 -3.67 -14.26 4.40
C MET A 609 -2.80 -15.33 3.74
N PHE A 610 -2.45 -16.37 4.49
CA PHE A 610 -1.69 -17.52 3.98
C PHE A 610 -2.11 -18.83 4.66
N HIS A 611 -1.81 -19.97 4.01
CA HIS A 611 -2.05 -21.30 4.59
C HIS A 611 -0.96 -21.65 5.59
N SER A 612 -1.37 -21.91 6.84
CA SER A 612 -0.47 -22.40 7.89
C SER A 612 -0.12 -23.88 7.72
N VAL A 613 -0.97 -24.66 7.06
CA VAL A 613 -0.72 -26.07 6.71
C VAL A 613 -0.38 -26.16 5.23
N HIS A 614 0.86 -25.82 4.88
CA HIS A 614 1.36 -25.87 3.51
C HIS A 614 2.87 -26.09 3.49
N ALA A 615 3.40 -26.69 2.41
CA ALA A 615 4.85 -26.89 2.24
C ALA A 615 5.64 -25.57 2.22
N ALA A 616 4.98 -24.45 1.90
CA ALA A 616 5.54 -23.10 1.89
C ALA A 616 5.13 -22.25 3.12
N ALA A 617 4.53 -22.85 4.17
CA ALA A 617 3.98 -22.09 5.29
C ALA A 617 5.05 -21.25 6.01
N GLU A 618 6.23 -21.80 6.27
CA GLU A 618 7.34 -21.08 6.91
C GLU A 618 7.82 -19.88 6.07
N TYR A 619 7.91 -20.06 4.75
CA TYR A 619 8.26 -19.00 3.81
C TYR A 619 7.26 -17.84 3.87
N HIS A 620 5.96 -18.14 3.84
CA HIS A 620 4.92 -17.12 3.93
C HIS A 620 4.84 -16.47 5.31
N ALA A 621 4.90 -17.26 6.39
CA ALA A 621 4.87 -16.75 7.76
C ALA A 621 6.03 -15.78 8.03
N SER A 622 7.25 -16.15 7.62
CA SER A 622 8.44 -15.30 7.76
C SER A 622 8.30 -14.00 6.97
N ALA A 623 7.77 -14.06 5.75
CA ALA A 623 7.55 -12.88 4.93
C ALA A 623 6.53 -11.91 5.54
N ARG A 624 5.40 -12.41 6.07
CA ARG A 624 4.41 -11.58 6.77
C ARG A 624 4.97 -11.00 8.09
N ALA A 625 5.80 -11.74 8.80
CA ALA A 625 6.45 -11.24 10.01
C ALA A 625 7.37 -10.03 9.73
N ILE A 626 8.01 -9.98 8.55
CA ILE A 626 8.89 -8.87 8.15
C ILE A 626 8.10 -7.66 7.65
N SER A 627 6.87 -7.84 7.16
CA SER A 627 6.07 -6.76 6.55
C SER A 627 5.70 -5.63 7.52
N GLY A 628 5.62 -5.95 8.82
CA GLY A 628 5.09 -5.05 9.85
C GLY A 628 3.58 -4.78 9.75
N GLY A 629 2.87 -5.50 8.86
CA GLY A 629 1.42 -5.47 8.71
C GLY A 629 0.71 -6.58 9.51
N PRO A 630 -0.63 -6.69 9.37
CA PRO A 630 -1.39 -7.77 9.98
C PRO A 630 -0.88 -9.16 9.56
N ILE A 631 -0.96 -10.11 10.49
CA ILE A 631 -0.60 -11.51 10.24
C ILE A 631 -1.82 -12.37 10.55
N TYR A 632 -2.41 -12.96 9.51
CA TYR A 632 -3.54 -13.86 9.68
C TYR A 632 -3.50 -15.01 8.69
N VAL A 633 -4.04 -16.14 9.13
CA VAL A 633 -4.14 -17.37 8.33
C VAL A 633 -5.53 -17.48 7.72
N ARG A 634 -5.72 -18.47 6.85
CA ARG A 634 -6.98 -18.78 6.20
C ARG A 634 -7.24 -20.27 6.16
#